data_AF-A0A239CQ08-F1
#
_entry.id   AF-A0A239CQ08-F1
#
_cell.length_a   1.000
_cell.length_b   1.000
_cell.length_c   1.000
_cell.angle_alpha   90.00
_cell.angle_beta   90.00
_cell.angle_gamma   90.00
#
_symmetry.space_group_name_H-M   'P 1'
#
loop_
_entity.id
_entity.type
_entity.pdbx_description
1 polymer ?
#
loop_
_entity_poly.entity_id
_entity_poly.type
_entity_poly.pdbx_seq_one_letter_code
_entity_poly.pdbx_strand_id
1 'polypeptide(L)'
;MTLIGRRSELAAVEQLLDRAATGGGIGGHLIVTGPPGAGKTALTGAAADLARARGIPVLRAAGTDLDSGLLIWEQLLGDLEVGDLPPGAGPWDLDRVARAIARGGPRLLVVDDVDRAGTRAVAFLALLASRLGSGATVLIATAENPLGLTPELRLRGLTEPELAGLTADLPAEAVHAVWLASGGLPGAAIGLAGELAGLDAAADAVIHLALTAPSRAEFLELDVGLIRLLEAAIERPLPPTTRARALARLAREMLGDSSAGARRRELIDEAVTLARMTGSPGTIAEVLDCRLHALWDPAAAHERLTTASEIVEQARRAGDAVVERRGLFWRFIAWAELGELGPAEAALTAYARAGELAGDAEAAVVVLARQSMLATLRGRFDVAVTLAGEVAVRGRRAGLIDTDRLVGSLYGGVAAMRGEFESLVDPWQALARRLPGHFFEAAAARTLAETGRDVEAGLELERLLPAVLAGSGPRWVGVLADLAIVASRVGEPETARALYDALLPYRGRLVVWGGANTITGPVDDYLGRLAIRLGRLDQAVSHLDDAAALEQRVGALPWLAHTLVARSRALSARDDEGDRIRAGDDLGRARSIAERLGMGGVLATLAPPADEWRLSRDGDDWRLDAGAETVRLRDGRGMRYLRALLAAPGQEIAALDLVAGGAGLRVPDGDPVLDDAARTAYRRRLETLDEQLDAADRAGDAERAAVVQAERTALLAELRRASGLGGRPRAQAGEAERARVNATRTLWATVKRVESAAPLAGAHLRASLRTGRLFRYQPAPGGPARWSV
;
A
#
# COMPACT_ATOMS: atom_id res chain seq x y z
N MET A 1 -5.71 44.56 25.91
CA MET A 1 -5.37 44.46 24.47
C MET A 1 -6.67 44.54 23.69
N THR A 2 -6.83 45.48 22.77
CA THR A 2 -8.09 45.60 22.00
C THR A 2 -8.18 44.44 21.01
N LEU A 3 -9.21 43.60 21.13
CA LEU A 3 -9.43 42.46 20.24
C LEU A 3 -10.04 42.96 18.92
N ILE A 4 -9.29 42.90 17.82
CA ILE A 4 -9.74 43.44 16.52
C ILE A 4 -10.51 42.37 15.73
N GLY A 5 -11.63 42.77 15.10
CA GLY A 5 -12.40 41.90 14.19
C GLY A 5 -13.12 40.71 14.85
N ARG A 6 -13.26 40.71 16.18
CA ARG A 6 -13.81 39.60 16.98
C ARG A 6 -15.05 39.96 17.80
N ARG A 7 -15.83 40.95 17.33
CA ARG A 7 -17.01 41.46 18.06
C ARG A 7 -18.08 40.38 18.29
N SER A 8 -18.36 39.56 17.28
CA SER A 8 -19.34 38.46 17.38
C SER A 8 -18.90 37.37 18.36
N GLU A 9 -17.64 36.99 18.30
CA GLU A 9 -17.08 35.93 19.13
C GLU A 9 -16.98 36.37 20.59
N LEU A 10 -16.61 37.64 20.84
CA LEU A 10 -16.66 38.22 22.17
C LEU A 10 -18.08 38.31 22.72
N ALA A 11 -19.06 38.70 21.91
CA ALA A 11 -20.46 38.75 22.35
C ALA A 11 -20.98 37.36 22.79
N ALA A 12 -20.57 36.28 22.10
CA ALA A 12 -20.91 34.92 22.50
C ALA A 12 -20.27 34.51 23.84
N VAL A 13 -19.01 34.92 24.06
CA VAL A 13 -18.30 34.73 25.34
C VAL A 13 -19.00 35.49 26.47
N GLU A 14 -19.34 36.77 26.24
CA GLU A 14 -20.04 37.61 27.21
C GLU A 14 -21.39 36.99 27.60
N GLN A 15 -22.19 36.59 26.61
CA GLN A 15 -23.48 35.94 26.84
C GLN A 15 -23.33 34.64 27.66
N LEU A 16 -22.27 33.87 27.43
CA LEU A 16 -22.02 32.64 28.18
C LEU A 16 -21.63 32.94 29.63
N LEU A 17 -20.76 33.93 29.86
CA LEU A 17 -20.34 34.35 31.20
C LEU A 17 -21.49 35.00 31.99
N ASP A 18 -22.30 35.84 31.34
CA ASP A 18 -23.43 36.52 31.98
C ASP A 18 -24.47 35.52 32.48
N ARG A 19 -24.78 34.47 31.71
CA ARG A 19 -25.69 33.40 32.14
C ARG A 19 -25.19 32.68 33.39
N ALA A 20 -23.90 32.41 33.47
CA ALA A 20 -23.28 31.74 34.62
C ALA A 20 -23.20 32.63 35.87
N ALA A 21 -23.13 33.95 35.70
CA ALA A 21 -23.04 34.91 36.80
C ALA A 21 -24.39 35.17 37.53
N THR A 22 -25.53 34.80 36.95
CA THR A 22 -26.86 35.04 37.55
C THR A 22 -27.14 34.15 38.77
N GLY A 23 -28.06 34.55 39.65
CA GLY A 23 -28.50 33.73 40.79
C GLY A 23 -29.21 32.47 40.33
N GLY A 24 -28.60 31.30 40.53
CA GLY A 24 -29.01 30.02 39.93
C GLY A 24 -28.34 29.71 38.58
N GLY A 25 -27.24 30.40 38.28
CA GLY A 25 -26.57 30.46 36.98
C GLY A 25 -26.44 29.14 36.24
N ILE A 26 -26.72 29.20 34.94
CA ILE A 26 -26.63 28.08 34.01
C ILE A 26 -25.33 28.24 33.22
N GLY A 27 -24.42 27.30 33.45
CA GLY A 27 -23.16 27.15 32.77
C GLY A 27 -23.34 26.63 31.35
N GLY A 28 -22.24 26.27 30.72
CA GLY A 28 -22.24 25.79 29.36
C GLY A 28 -20.84 25.75 28.78
N HIS A 29 -20.77 25.43 27.50
CA HIS A 29 -19.50 25.38 26.78
C HIS A 29 -19.54 26.22 25.51
N LEU A 30 -18.34 26.56 25.04
CA LEU A 30 -18.10 27.14 23.73
C LEU A 30 -16.81 26.54 23.17
N ILE A 31 -16.88 25.95 21.98
CA ILE A 31 -15.70 25.48 21.27
C ILE A 31 -15.25 26.56 20.30
N VAL A 32 -13.96 26.92 20.35
CA VAL A 32 -13.34 27.89 19.45
C VAL A 32 -12.34 27.18 18.56
N THR A 33 -12.62 27.11 17.27
CA THR A 33 -11.79 26.40 16.30
C THR A 33 -11.08 27.34 15.33
N GLY A 34 -10.00 26.89 14.73
CA GLY A 34 -9.29 27.65 13.70
C GLY A 34 -7.81 27.28 13.62
N PRO A 35 -7.15 27.60 12.50
CA PRO A 35 -5.76 27.24 12.29
C PRO A 35 -4.82 27.93 13.31
N PRO A 36 -3.56 27.47 13.43
CA PRO A 36 -2.51 28.18 14.15
C PRO A 36 -2.44 29.65 13.69
N GLY A 37 -2.29 30.58 14.64
CA GLY A 37 -2.24 32.02 14.34
C GLY A 37 -3.59 32.70 14.11
N ALA A 38 -4.74 31.99 14.13
CA ALA A 38 -6.07 32.59 13.97
C ALA A 38 -6.51 33.52 15.12
N GLY A 39 -5.80 33.52 16.25
CA GLY A 39 -6.10 34.36 17.42
C GLY A 39 -6.91 33.66 18.52
N LYS A 40 -6.96 32.32 18.54
CA LYS A 40 -7.63 31.53 19.59
C LYS A 40 -7.15 31.90 20.99
N THR A 41 -5.83 32.00 21.18
CA THR A 41 -5.20 32.40 22.45
C THR A 41 -5.55 33.82 22.89
N ALA A 42 -5.70 34.75 21.93
CA ALA A 42 -6.08 36.12 22.23
C ALA A 42 -7.56 36.20 22.65
N LEU A 43 -8.44 35.44 21.99
CA LEU A 43 -9.87 35.38 22.35
C LEU A 43 -10.08 34.73 23.72
N THR A 44 -9.41 33.62 24.02
CA THR A 44 -9.47 32.98 25.34
C THR A 44 -8.87 33.85 26.43
N GLY A 45 -7.81 34.61 26.13
CA GLY A 45 -7.27 35.64 27.01
C GLY A 45 -8.30 36.72 27.35
N ALA A 46 -8.99 37.26 26.34
CA ALA A 46 -10.06 38.23 26.54
C ALA A 46 -11.25 37.65 27.33
N ALA A 47 -11.59 36.38 27.10
CA ALA A 47 -12.61 35.68 27.89
C ALA A 47 -12.24 35.58 29.37
N ALA A 48 -10.97 35.27 29.67
CA ALA A 48 -10.45 35.22 31.03
C ALA A 48 -10.52 36.60 31.71
N ASP A 49 -10.19 37.67 30.99
CA ASP A 49 -10.28 39.04 31.51
C ASP A 49 -11.73 39.45 31.79
N LEU A 50 -12.66 39.12 30.89
CA LEU A 50 -14.11 39.34 31.07
C LEU A 50 -14.69 38.57 32.26
N ALA A 51 -14.21 37.34 32.48
CA ALA A 51 -14.61 36.51 33.62
C ALA A 51 -14.09 37.11 34.95
N ARG A 52 -12.81 37.49 35.00
CA ARG A 52 -12.22 38.14 36.19
C ARG A 52 -12.93 39.46 36.53
N ALA A 53 -13.30 40.25 35.52
CA ALA A 53 -14.06 41.49 35.72
C ALA A 53 -15.45 41.25 36.35
N ARG A 54 -16.01 40.04 36.19
CA ARG A 54 -17.28 39.61 36.79
C ARG A 54 -17.11 38.86 38.13
N GLY A 55 -15.87 38.76 38.64
CA GLY A 55 -15.56 37.99 39.84
C GLY A 55 -15.62 36.47 39.65
N ILE A 56 -15.58 35.98 38.41
CA ILE A 56 -15.60 34.56 38.08
C ILE A 56 -14.15 34.04 38.07
N PRO A 57 -13.77 33.06 38.90
CA PRO A 57 -12.45 32.43 38.87
C PRO A 57 -12.17 31.77 37.51
N VAL A 58 -10.91 31.82 37.07
CA VAL A 58 -10.46 31.26 35.78
C VAL A 58 -9.41 30.19 36.04
N LEU A 59 -9.62 29.01 35.47
CA LEU A 59 -8.66 27.91 35.45
C LEU A 59 -8.30 27.57 34.01
N ARG A 60 -7.04 27.21 33.76
CA ARG A 60 -6.53 26.98 32.41
C ARG A 60 -5.69 25.72 32.34
N ALA A 61 -5.94 24.90 31.34
CA ALA A 61 -5.10 23.78 30.96
C ALA A 61 -4.82 23.83 29.45
N ALA A 62 -3.73 23.20 29.02
CA ALA A 62 -3.33 23.15 27.62
C ALA A 62 -3.01 21.70 27.22
N GLY A 63 -3.44 21.32 26.02
CA GLY A 63 -3.06 20.06 25.41
C GLY A 63 -1.56 19.99 25.18
N THR A 64 -0.94 18.88 25.56
CA THR A 64 0.44 18.56 25.21
C THR A 64 0.45 17.25 24.41
N ASP A 65 1.42 17.09 23.51
CA ASP A 65 1.58 15.87 22.68
C ASP A 65 1.94 14.61 23.50
N LEU A 66 1.84 14.65 24.83
CA LEU A 66 2.08 13.52 25.71
C LEU A 66 0.83 12.65 25.73
N ASP A 67 0.97 11.45 25.16
CA ASP A 67 -0.02 10.39 24.82
C ASP A 67 -0.91 9.84 25.96
N SER A 68 -1.04 10.60 27.05
CA SER A 68 -1.79 10.24 28.24
C SER A 68 -3.30 10.49 28.13
N GLY A 69 -3.77 11.31 27.17
CA GLY A 69 -5.18 11.61 26.90
C GLY A 69 -5.98 12.32 28.00
N LEU A 70 -5.64 12.10 29.27
CA LEU A 70 -6.34 12.58 30.45
C LEU A 70 -5.47 13.49 31.33
N LEU A 71 -4.16 13.60 31.11
CA LEU A 71 -3.30 14.53 31.90
C LEU A 71 -3.78 15.98 31.85
N ILE A 72 -4.31 16.42 30.70
CA ILE A 72 -4.89 17.76 30.56
C ILE A 72 -6.04 18.00 31.56
N TRP A 73 -6.79 16.94 31.88
CA TRP A 73 -7.88 16.98 32.83
C TRP A 73 -7.38 16.81 34.26
N GLU A 74 -6.37 15.97 34.50
CA GLU A 74 -5.75 15.82 35.83
C GLU A 74 -5.18 17.14 36.36
N GLN A 75 -4.59 17.98 35.50
CA GLN A 75 -4.17 19.32 35.87
C GLN A 75 -5.34 20.16 36.42
N LEU A 76 -6.48 20.13 35.72
CA LEU A 76 -7.69 20.84 36.17
C LEU A 76 -8.29 20.22 37.43
N LEU A 77 -8.19 18.91 37.62
CA LEU A 77 -8.72 18.23 38.80
C LEU A 77 -7.93 18.56 40.06
N GLY A 78 -6.61 18.65 39.95
CA GLY A 78 -5.74 19.12 41.02
C GLY A 78 -6.10 20.53 41.46
N ASP A 79 -6.25 21.46 40.50
CA ASP A 79 -6.62 22.85 40.78
C ASP A 79 -8.05 22.99 41.35
N LEU A 80 -8.93 22.03 41.06
CA LEU A 80 -10.32 22.03 41.53
C LEU A 80 -10.56 21.26 42.83
N GLU A 81 -9.55 20.55 43.33
CA GLU A 81 -9.65 19.63 44.48
C GLU A 81 -10.77 18.57 44.31
N VAL A 82 -11.01 18.12 43.06
CA VAL A 82 -12.11 17.19 42.71
C VAL A 82 -11.72 15.69 42.82
N GLY A 83 -10.48 15.40 43.23
CA GLY A 83 -9.93 14.05 43.36
C GLY A 83 -9.40 13.49 42.03
N ASP A 84 -8.53 12.49 42.12
CA ASP A 84 -7.78 11.95 40.98
C ASP A 84 -8.59 10.96 40.13
N LEU A 85 -8.24 10.88 38.84
CA LEU A 85 -8.73 9.83 37.95
C LEU A 85 -7.87 8.56 38.15
N PRO A 86 -8.48 7.39 38.41
CA PRO A 86 -7.70 6.16 38.54
C PRO A 86 -7.08 5.75 37.18
N PRO A 87 -5.91 5.09 37.18
CA PRO A 87 -5.35 4.53 35.96
C PRO A 87 -6.34 3.60 35.27
N GLY A 88 -6.68 3.88 34.01
CA GLY A 88 -7.68 3.11 33.27
C GLY A 88 -9.13 3.45 33.60
N ALA A 89 -9.41 4.66 34.11
CA ALA A 89 -10.75 5.17 34.43
C ALA A 89 -11.80 4.79 33.37
N GLY A 90 -12.85 4.11 33.82
CA GLY A 90 -13.97 3.72 32.97
C GLY A 90 -14.97 4.86 32.76
N PRO A 91 -16.00 4.66 31.91
CA PRO A 91 -17.01 5.69 31.63
C PRO A 91 -17.71 6.26 32.88
N TRP A 92 -17.92 5.44 33.91
CA TRP A 92 -18.55 5.85 35.17
C TRP A 92 -17.65 6.75 36.03
N ASP A 93 -16.34 6.50 36.05
CA ASP A 93 -15.38 7.35 36.76
C ASP A 93 -15.30 8.72 36.08
N LEU A 94 -15.20 8.72 34.75
CA LEU A 94 -15.19 9.93 33.95
C LEU A 94 -16.46 10.77 34.16
N ASP A 95 -17.62 10.12 34.20
CA ASP A 95 -18.89 10.81 34.41
C ASP A 95 -19.05 11.34 35.84
N ARG A 96 -18.59 10.59 36.87
CA ARG A 96 -18.54 11.07 38.26
C ARG A 96 -17.73 12.37 38.35
N VAL A 97 -16.55 12.37 37.76
CA VAL A 97 -15.64 13.51 37.73
C VAL A 97 -16.26 14.69 36.96
N ALA A 98 -16.83 14.45 35.77
CA ALA A 98 -17.50 15.49 35.00
C ALA A 98 -18.64 16.17 35.77
N ARG A 99 -19.44 15.41 36.54
CA ARG A 99 -20.49 15.97 37.41
C ARG A 99 -19.90 16.82 38.54
N ALA A 100 -18.79 16.38 39.14
CA ALA A 100 -18.16 17.11 40.22
C ALA A 100 -17.57 18.45 39.74
N ILE A 101 -16.95 18.47 38.55
CA ILE A 101 -16.51 19.70 37.89
C ILE A 101 -17.71 20.64 37.65
N ALA A 102 -18.82 20.11 37.11
CA ALA A 102 -19.99 20.92 36.75
C ALA A 102 -20.76 21.52 37.94
N ARG A 103 -20.77 20.85 39.11
CA ARG A 103 -21.55 21.24 40.30
C ARG A 103 -20.94 22.38 41.13
N GLY A 104 -19.75 22.85 40.77
CA GLY A 104 -19.10 23.96 41.45
C GLY A 104 -19.82 25.31 41.29
N GLY A 105 -19.41 26.30 42.10
CA GLY A 105 -19.83 27.70 41.91
C GLY A 105 -19.32 28.30 40.59
N PRO A 106 -19.75 29.54 40.24
CA PRO A 106 -19.41 30.19 38.99
C PRO A 106 -17.90 30.17 38.74
N ARG A 107 -17.47 29.60 37.61
CA ARG A 107 -16.06 29.50 37.21
C ARG A 107 -15.93 29.39 35.69
N LEU A 108 -14.81 29.84 35.13
CA LEU A 108 -14.45 29.64 33.74
C LEU A 108 -13.28 28.64 33.64
N LEU A 109 -13.48 27.57 32.89
CA LEU A 109 -12.44 26.62 32.49
C LEU A 109 -12.02 26.96 31.07
N VAL A 110 -10.73 27.19 30.84
CA VAL A 110 -10.13 27.36 29.52
C VAL A 110 -9.28 26.15 29.21
N VAL A 111 -9.56 25.45 28.11
CA VAL A 111 -8.81 24.27 27.68
C VAL A 111 -8.24 24.54 26.30
N ASP A 112 -6.94 24.79 26.20
CA ASP A 112 -6.30 25.10 24.93
C ASP A 112 -5.89 23.85 24.14
N ASP A 113 -6.08 23.91 22.82
CA ASP A 113 -5.65 22.91 21.83
C ASP A 113 -5.94 21.46 22.28
N VAL A 114 -7.19 21.23 22.69
CA VAL A 114 -7.64 19.96 23.31
C VAL A 114 -7.48 18.76 22.37
N ASP A 115 -7.52 18.99 21.07
CA ASP A 115 -7.30 17.99 20.02
C ASP A 115 -5.86 17.48 19.98
N ARG A 116 -4.88 18.27 20.44
CA ARG A 116 -3.48 17.83 20.58
C ARG A 116 -3.28 16.81 21.69
N ALA A 117 -4.16 16.81 22.69
CA ALA A 117 -4.14 15.80 23.76
C ALA A 117 -4.75 14.46 23.34
N GLY A 118 -5.23 14.33 22.10
CA GLY A 118 -5.71 13.08 21.52
C GLY A 118 -7.21 12.80 21.73
N THR A 119 -7.68 11.71 21.13
CA THR A 119 -9.12 11.39 21.02
C THR A 119 -9.80 11.17 22.37
N ARG A 120 -9.09 10.62 23.36
CA ARG A 120 -9.60 10.47 24.73
C ARG A 120 -9.87 11.81 25.41
N ALA A 121 -9.04 12.82 25.17
CA ALA A 121 -9.26 14.15 25.72
C ALA A 121 -10.54 14.78 25.16
N VAL A 122 -10.73 14.66 23.84
CA VAL A 122 -11.94 15.14 23.14
C VAL A 122 -13.20 14.36 23.58
N ALA A 123 -13.10 13.05 23.80
CA ALA A 123 -14.21 12.25 24.31
C ALA A 123 -14.64 12.69 25.72
N PHE A 124 -13.68 12.98 26.60
CA PHE A 124 -13.98 13.52 27.94
C PHE A 124 -14.55 14.95 27.88
N LEU A 125 -14.03 15.79 26.98
CA LEU A 125 -14.57 17.13 26.72
C LEU A 125 -16.08 17.06 26.39
N ALA A 126 -16.47 16.15 25.50
CA ALA A 126 -17.86 15.93 25.12
C ALA A 126 -18.73 15.51 26.32
N LEU A 127 -18.22 14.60 27.16
CA LEU A 127 -18.89 14.18 28.38
C LEU A 127 -19.05 15.34 29.37
N LEU A 128 -17.99 16.11 29.62
CA LEU A 128 -18.02 17.29 30.49
C LEU A 128 -19.04 18.31 30.00
N ALA A 129 -18.99 18.66 28.70
CA ALA A 129 -19.91 19.59 28.06
C ALA A 129 -21.38 19.23 28.31
N SER A 130 -21.72 17.94 28.30
CA SER A 130 -23.09 17.44 28.57
C SER A 130 -23.59 17.67 30.01
N ARG A 131 -22.69 17.94 30.97
CA ARG A 131 -23.00 18.12 32.39
C ARG A 131 -23.06 19.58 32.83
N LEU A 132 -22.48 20.50 32.05
CA LEU A 132 -22.32 21.92 32.43
C LEU A 132 -23.63 22.68 32.56
N GLY A 133 -24.72 22.23 31.91
CA GLY A 133 -26.03 22.87 32.03
C GLY A 133 -26.70 22.73 33.40
N SER A 134 -26.10 21.95 34.33
CA SER A 134 -26.65 21.69 35.66
C SER A 134 -25.99 22.49 36.80
N GLY A 135 -25.03 23.37 36.49
CA GLY A 135 -24.36 24.24 37.45
C GLY A 135 -23.86 25.52 36.76
N ALA A 136 -23.01 26.31 37.43
CA ALA A 136 -22.57 27.62 36.94
C ALA A 136 -21.18 27.60 36.27
N THR A 137 -20.68 26.41 35.89
CA THR A 137 -19.37 26.26 35.26
C THR A 137 -19.42 26.56 33.77
N VAL A 138 -18.57 27.47 33.31
CA VAL A 138 -18.36 27.79 31.89
C VAL A 138 -17.09 27.10 31.41
N LEU A 139 -17.15 26.52 30.21
CA LEU A 139 -16.01 25.90 29.54
C LEU A 139 -15.77 26.56 28.19
N ILE A 140 -14.56 27.03 27.94
CA ILE A 140 -14.12 27.43 26.60
C ILE A 140 -12.96 26.52 26.22
N ALA A 141 -13.15 25.72 25.19
CA ALA A 141 -12.09 24.87 24.66
C ALA A 141 -11.66 25.35 23.28
N THR A 142 -10.36 25.31 23.00
CA THR A 142 -9.82 25.61 21.67
C THR A 142 -9.34 24.33 20.98
N ALA A 143 -9.49 24.31 19.66
CA ALA A 143 -9.00 23.23 18.81
C ALA A 143 -8.60 23.79 17.45
N GLU A 144 -7.83 23.02 16.68
CA GLU A 144 -7.52 23.37 15.30
C GLU A 144 -8.70 23.08 14.38
N ASN A 145 -9.27 21.88 14.52
CA ASN A 145 -10.37 21.38 13.71
C ASN A 145 -11.72 21.37 14.47
N PRO A 146 -12.85 21.42 13.75
CA PRO A 146 -14.17 21.18 14.33
C PRO A 146 -14.25 19.87 15.10
N LEU A 147 -14.74 19.93 16.35
CA LEU A 147 -14.95 18.78 17.22
C LEU A 147 -16.38 18.25 17.18
N GLY A 148 -17.31 18.99 16.56
CA GLY A 148 -18.72 18.62 16.47
C GLY A 148 -19.50 18.81 17.79
N LEU A 149 -18.99 19.64 18.70
CA LEU A 149 -19.62 19.96 19.99
C LEU A 149 -20.18 21.39 19.94
N THR A 150 -21.52 21.53 19.93
CA THR A 150 -22.19 22.82 19.76
C THR A 150 -22.53 23.50 21.09
N PRO A 151 -22.33 24.84 21.22
CA PRO A 151 -21.96 25.79 20.18
C PRO A 151 -20.46 25.79 19.85
N GLU A 152 -20.17 25.87 18.55
CA GLU A 152 -18.81 25.89 18.00
C GLU A 152 -18.63 27.13 17.11
N LEU A 153 -17.55 27.89 17.35
CA LEU A 153 -17.19 29.10 16.61
C LEU A 153 -15.85 28.92 15.91
N ARG A 154 -15.85 28.98 14.58
CA ARG A 154 -14.62 28.95 13.79
C ARG A 154 -14.09 30.37 13.56
N LEU A 155 -12.87 30.64 14.03
CA LEU A 155 -12.20 31.91 13.81
C LEU A 155 -11.76 32.05 12.35
N ARG A 156 -12.37 32.99 11.63
CA ARG A 156 -11.93 33.42 10.30
C ARG A 156 -10.65 34.26 10.35
N GLY A 157 -9.95 34.39 9.22
CA GLY A 157 -8.96 35.45 9.02
C GLY A 157 -9.59 36.84 9.11
N LEU A 158 -8.80 37.83 9.51
CA LEU A 158 -9.18 39.24 9.48
C LEU A 158 -9.34 39.72 8.04
N THR A 159 -10.32 40.59 7.83
CA THR A 159 -10.40 41.38 6.61
C THR A 159 -9.23 42.36 6.55
N GLU A 160 -8.88 42.83 5.35
CA GLU A 160 -7.80 43.80 5.18
C GLU A 160 -7.98 45.07 6.05
N PRO A 161 -9.17 45.69 6.17
CA PRO A 161 -9.37 46.83 7.08
C PRO A 161 -9.21 46.48 8.56
N GLU A 162 -9.61 45.28 8.99
CA GLU A 162 -9.38 44.82 10.36
C GLU A 162 -7.88 44.60 10.63
N LEU A 163 -7.16 44.05 9.65
CA LEU A 163 -5.71 43.83 9.75
C LEU A 163 -4.95 45.15 9.77
N ALA A 164 -5.37 46.16 9.00
CA ALA A 164 -4.82 47.51 9.03
C ALA A 164 -4.81 48.11 10.44
N GLY A 165 -5.86 47.86 11.25
CA GLY A 165 -5.93 48.28 12.64
C GLY A 165 -4.93 47.56 13.55
N LEU A 166 -4.46 46.37 13.17
CA LEU A 166 -3.46 45.58 13.90
C LEU A 166 -2.03 46.00 13.53
N THR A 167 -1.83 46.49 12.32
CA THR A 167 -0.53 46.89 11.74
C THR A 167 -0.54 48.38 11.39
N ALA A 168 -0.99 49.23 12.32
CA ALA A 168 -1.28 50.64 12.07
C ALA A 168 -0.06 51.47 11.59
N ASP A 169 1.16 50.98 11.83
CA ASP A 169 2.40 51.64 11.44
C ASP A 169 2.83 51.35 9.99
N LEU A 170 2.13 50.44 9.29
CA LEU A 170 2.45 50.08 7.91
C LEU A 170 1.67 50.92 6.89
N PRO A 171 2.28 51.29 5.75
CA PRO A 171 1.56 51.91 4.63
C PRO A 171 0.55 50.94 4.02
N ALA A 172 -0.49 51.46 3.35
CA ALA A 172 -1.59 50.67 2.81
C ALA A 172 -1.14 49.51 1.89
N GLU A 173 -0.13 49.73 1.03
CA GLU A 173 0.41 48.66 0.17
C GLU A 173 1.08 47.53 0.97
N ALA A 174 1.80 47.88 2.04
CA ALA A 174 2.41 46.89 2.93
C ALA A 174 1.35 46.11 3.72
N VAL A 175 0.28 46.80 4.16
CA VAL A 175 -0.89 46.12 4.79
C VAL A 175 -1.52 45.13 3.81
N HIS A 176 -1.71 45.52 2.55
CA HIS A 176 -2.25 44.64 1.53
C HIS A 176 -1.35 43.41 1.29
N ALA A 177 -0.04 43.62 1.18
CA ALA A 177 0.94 42.55 1.00
C ALA A 177 0.95 41.57 2.20
N VAL A 178 0.93 42.10 3.43
CA VAL A 178 0.83 41.30 4.66
C VAL A 178 -0.48 40.54 4.71
N TRP A 179 -1.60 41.14 4.29
CA TRP A 179 -2.90 40.48 4.26
C TRP A 179 -2.92 39.30 3.27
N LEU A 180 -2.39 39.48 2.06
CA LEU A 180 -2.24 38.40 1.07
C LEU A 180 -1.34 37.27 1.60
N ALA A 181 -0.16 37.61 2.13
CA ALA A 181 0.82 36.64 2.60
C ALA A 181 0.36 35.87 3.85
N SER A 182 -0.40 36.51 4.74
CA SER A 182 -0.91 35.89 5.98
C SER A 182 -2.26 35.20 5.80
N GLY A 183 -2.99 35.45 4.70
CA GLY A 183 -4.40 35.08 4.55
C GLY A 183 -5.30 35.73 5.60
N GLY A 184 -4.90 36.90 6.12
CA GLY A 184 -5.58 37.60 7.20
C GLY A 184 -5.39 36.97 8.60
N LEU A 185 -4.55 35.95 8.77
CA LEU A 185 -4.29 35.36 10.10
C LEU A 185 -3.50 36.34 10.97
N PRO A 186 -4.04 36.80 12.12
CA PRO A 186 -3.40 37.83 12.94
C PRO A 186 -1.97 37.50 13.37
N GLY A 187 -1.73 36.25 13.80
CA GLY A 187 -0.41 35.84 14.28
C GLY A 187 0.66 35.90 13.19
N ALA A 188 0.35 35.40 12.00
CA ALA A 188 1.23 35.48 10.85
C ALA A 188 1.42 36.94 10.39
N ALA A 189 0.33 37.72 10.36
CA ALA A 189 0.36 39.13 9.97
C ALA A 189 1.28 39.97 10.86
N ILE A 190 1.22 39.79 12.19
CA ILE A 190 2.11 40.48 13.13
C ILE A 190 3.58 40.10 12.88
N GLY A 191 3.86 38.82 12.63
CA GLY A 191 5.21 38.36 12.32
C GLY A 191 5.77 39.02 11.05
N LEU A 192 5.00 39.00 9.96
CA LEU A 192 5.38 39.62 8.69
C LEU A 192 5.50 41.15 8.80
N ALA A 193 4.61 41.80 9.56
CA ALA A 193 4.69 43.23 9.82
C ALA A 193 5.96 43.60 10.61
N GLY A 194 6.34 42.78 11.58
CA GLY A 194 7.59 42.93 12.33
C GLY A 194 8.83 42.75 11.44
N GLU A 195 8.79 41.83 10.48
CA GLU A 195 9.83 41.68 9.45
C GLU A 195 9.96 42.94 8.60
N LEU A 196 8.84 43.49 8.11
CA LEU A 196 8.83 44.73 7.33
C LEU A 196 9.32 45.94 8.10
N ALA A 197 9.03 46.04 9.39
CA ALA A 197 9.50 47.13 10.24
C ALA A 197 11.03 47.17 10.38
N GLY A 198 11.70 46.04 10.16
CA GLY A 198 13.16 45.93 10.16
C GLY A 198 13.83 46.22 8.81
N LEU A 199 13.05 46.48 7.75
CA LEU A 199 13.59 46.76 6.42
C LEU A 199 13.97 48.23 6.25
N ASP A 200 14.87 48.47 5.29
CA ASP A 200 15.13 49.82 4.79
C ASP A 200 13.82 50.44 4.26
N ALA A 201 13.58 51.72 4.54
CA ALA A 201 12.41 52.44 4.09
C ALA A 201 12.30 52.52 2.56
N ALA A 202 13.41 52.32 1.84
CA ALA A 202 13.45 52.22 0.39
C ALA A 202 13.08 50.82 -0.15
N ALA A 203 13.02 49.80 0.71
CA ALA A 203 12.67 48.44 0.30
C ALA A 203 11.17 48.33 0.01
N ASP A 204 10.85 47.69 -1.11
CA ASP A 204 9.48 47.47 -1.53
C ASP A 204 8.89 46.26 -0.78
N ALA A 205 7.92 46.51 0.09
CA ALA A 205 7.27 45.48 0.92
C ALA A 205 6.61 44.37 0.08
N VAL A 206 6.07 44.69 -1.11
CA VAL A 206 5.45 43.72 -2.01
C VAL A 206 6.51 42.77 -2.55
N ILE A 207 7.61 43.32 -3.07
CA ILE A 207 8.72 42.52 -3.63
C ILE A 207 9.37 41.67 -2.55
N HIS A 208 9.60 42.26 -1.36
CA HIS A 208 10.20 41.57 -0.24
C HIS A 208 9.36 40.36 0.18
N LEU A 209 8.09 40.57 0.53
CA LEU A 209 7.22 39.48 0.96
C LEU A 209 6.94 38.47 -0.16
N ALA A 210 6.86 38.90 -1.43
CA ALA A 210 6.75 37.98 -2.56
C ALA A 210 7.93 36.98 -2.61
N LEU A 211 9.12 37.38 -2.19
CA LEU A 211 10.32 36.55 -2.22
C LEU A 211 10.66 35.85 -0.89
N THR A 212 10.17 36.35 0.25
CA THR A 212 10.54 35.81 1.58
C THR A 212 9.40 35.13 2.33
N ALA A 213 8.15 35.56 2.14
CA ALA A 213 7.03 35.03 2.92
C ALA A 213 6.86 33.53 2.65
N PRO A 214 6.74 32.66 3.67
CA PRO A 214 6.54 31.23 3.45
C PRO A 214 5.18 30.95 2.79
N SER A 215 5.12 29.91 1.95
CA SER A 215 3.84 29.43 1.41
C SER A 215 3.01 28.80 2.53
N ARG A 216 1.71 29.10 2.57
CA ARG A 216 0.77 28.55 3.56
C ARG A 216 0.02 27.33 3.03
N ALA A 217 0.26 26.95 1.77
CA ALA A 217 -0.38 25.83 1.13
C ALA A 217 0.33 24.51 1.45
N GLU A 218 -0.44 23.45 1.62
CA GLU A 218 0.08 22.09 1.55
C GLU A 218 0.58 21.77 0.13
N PHE A 219 1.41 20.75 -0.02
CA PHE A 219 1.86 20.32 -1.35
C PHE A 219 0.67 20.02 -2.29
N LEU A 220 0.73 20.62 -3.49
CA LEU A 220 -0.30 20.61 -4.55
C LEU A 220 -1.55 21.47 -4.28
N GLU A 221 -1.65 22.11 -3.12
CA GLU A 221 -2.59 23.22 -2.93
C GLU A 221 -2.01 24.52 -3.50
N LEU A 222 -2.88 25.50 -3.71
CA LEU A 222 -2.52 26.81 -4.20
C LEU A 222 -2.58 27.84 -3.08
N ASP A 223 -1.48 28.52 -2.80
CA ASP A 223 -1.51 29.75 -2.00
C ASP A 223 -1.86 30.92 -2.92
N VAL A 224 -3.17 31.12 -3.12
CA VAL A 224 -3.68 32.20 -3.98
C VAL A 224 -3.20 33.58 -3.52
N GLY A 225 -2.96 33.78 -2.22
CA GLY A 225 -2.44 35.03 -1.68
C GLY A 225 -1.01 35.28 -2.12
N LEU A 226 -0.12 34.28 -1.96
CA LEU A 226 1.26 34.37 -2.42
C LEU A 226 1.38 34.47 -3.94
N ILE A 227 0.55 33.75 -4.70
CA ILE A 227 0.52 33.84 -6.17
C ILE A 227 0.18 35.26 -6.61
N ARG A 228 -0.88 35.87 -6.05
CA ARG A 228 -1.24 37.27 -6.34
C ARG A 228 -0.14 38.24 -5.95
N LEU A 229 0.53 37.99 -4.84
CA LEU A 229 1.65 38.82 -4.38
C LEU A 229 2.85 38.75 -5.34
N LEU A 230 3.16 37.55 -5.86
CA LEU A 230 4.18 37.33 -6.87
C LEU A 230 3.81 37.98 -8.22
N GLU A 231 2.55 37.86 -8.65
CA GLU A 231 2.03 38.54 -9.84
C GLU A 231 2.17 40.07 -9.71
N ALA A 232 1.79 40.64 -8.56
CA ALA A 232 1.96 42.07 -8.29
C ALA A 232 3.44 42.49 -8.25
N ALA A 233 4.34 41.63 -7.78
CA ALA A 233 5.77 41.92 -7.75
C ALA A 233 6.41 41.94 -9.15
N ILE A 234 6.04 41.01 -10.05
CA ILE A 234 6.64 40.93 -11.40
C ILE A 234 6.19 42.05 -12.35
N GLU A 235 5.09 42.74 -12.03
CA GLU A 235 4.60 43.93 -12.72
C GLU A 235 5.40 45.19 -12.36
N ARG A 236 6.15 45.17 -11.25
CA ARG A 236 7.01 46.27 -10.81
C ARG A 236 8.34 46.27 -11.57
N PRO A 237 9.04 47.42 -11.66
CA PRO A 237 10.41 47.47 -12.17
C PRO A 237 11.35 46.66 -11.27
N LEU A 238 11.91 45.56 -11.80
CA LEU A 238 12.79 44.66 -11.06
C LEU A 238 14.18 44.56 -11.69
N PRO A 239 15.26 44.54 -10.90
CA PRO A 239 16.57 44.08 -11.37
C PRO A 239 16.46 42.66 -11.97
N PRO A 240 17.31 42.30 -12.97
CA PRO A 240 17.23 41.00 -13.63
C PRO A 240 17.29 39.79 -12.66
N THR A 241 18.11 39.88 -11.61
CA THR A 241 18.23 38.84 -10.57
C THR A 241 16.92 38.67 -9.81
N THR A 242 16.33 39.75 -9.31
CA THR A 242 15.06 39.75 -8.57
C THR A 242 13.90 39.28 -9.45
N ARG A 243 13.87 39.71 -10.72
CA ARG A 243 12.87 39.26 -11.70
C ARG A 243 12.96 37.75 -11.94
N ALA A 244 14.17 37.21 -12.15
CA ALA A 244 14.38 35.78 -12.33
C ALA A 244 13.85 34.97 -11.13
N ARG A 245 14.15 35.42 -9.90
CA ARG A 245 13.67 34.77 -8.67
C ARG A 245 12.15 34.80 -8.54
N ALA A 246 11.52 35.96 -8.79
CA ALA A 246 10.07 36.13 -8.70
C ALA A 246 9.32 35.27 -9.73
N LEU A 247 9.78 35.25 -11.00
CA LEU A 247 9.20 34.42 -12.06
C LEU A 247 9.33 32.92 -11.73
N ALA A 248 10.52 32.50 -11.29
CA ALA A 248 10.76 31.11 -10.93
C ALA A 248 9.90 30.66 -9.75
N ARG A 249 9.78 31.52 -8.73
CA ARG A 249 8.94 31.26 -7.56
C ARG A 249 7.46 31.19 -7.95
N LEU A 250 6.96 32.09 -8.78
CA LEU A 250 5.58 32.05 -9.29
C LEU A 250 5.30 30.74 -10.02
N ALA A 251 6.21 30.31 -10.90
CA ALA A 251 6.08 29.04 -11.60
C ALA A 251 6.01 27.85 -10.62
N ARG A 252 6.81 27.87 -9.54
CA ARG A 252 6.80 26.84 -8.49
C ARG A 252 5.48 26.81 -7.71
N GLU A 253 4.97 27.96 -7.26
CA GLU A 253 3.72 28.02 -6.47
C GLU A 253 2.49 27.58 -7.29
N MET A 254 2.56 27.66 -8.62
CA MET A 254 1.53 27.16 -9.53
C MET A 254 1.58 25.65 -9.78
N LEU A 255 2.46 24.87 -9.12
CA LEU A 255 2.57 23.42 -9.33
C LEU A 255 1.24 22.69 -9.06
N GLY A 256 0.48 23.16 -8.07
CA GLY A 256 -0.82 22.60 -7.70
C GLY A 256 -1.91 22.79 -8.76
N ASP A 257 -1.74 23.71 -9.71
CA ASP A 257 -2.71 23.97 -10.77
C ASP A 257 -2.43 23.05 -11.97
N SER A 258 -3.26 22.02 -12.15
CA SER A 258 -3.14 21.07 -13.26
C SER A 258 -3.30 21.71 -14.64
N SER A 259 -3.96 22.86 -14.73
CA SER A 259 -4.17 23.60 -15.99
C SER A 259 -3.03 24.56 -16.34
N ALA A 260 -2.21 24.95 -15.35
CA ALA A 260 -1.17 25.98 -15.51
C ALA A 260 0.13 25.49 -16.19
N GLY A 261 0.16 24.27 -16.76
CA GLY A 261 1.39 23.67 -17.29
C GLY A 261 2.13 24.53 -18.33
N ALA A 262 1.40 25.15 -19.27
CA ALA A 262 2.00 26.03 -20.28
C ALA A 262 2.57 27.31 -19.64
N ARG A 263 1.78 27.98 -18.80
CA ARG A 263 2.18 29.21 -18.09
C ARG A 263 3.40 28.99 -17.19
N ARG A 264 3.45 27.86 -16.46
CA ARG A 264 4.63 27.49 -15.65
C ARG A 264 5.89 27.38 -16.49
N ARG A 265 5.79 26.77 -17.68
CA ARG A 265 6.92 26.61 -18.61
C ARG A 265 7.42 27.95 -19.15
N GLU A 266 6.51 28.81 -19.59
CA GLU A 266 6.87 30.15 -20.05
C GLU A 266 7.60 30.97 -18.97
N LEU A 267 7.05 31.01 -17.76
CA LEU A 267 7.62 31.73 -16.63
C LEU A 267 9.02 31.22 -16.26
N ILE A 268 9.20 29.90 -16.20
CA ILE A 268 10.48 29.32 -15.78
C ILE A 268 11.54 29.41 -16.86
N ASP A 269 11.18 29.33 -18.14
CA ASP A 269 12.13 29.48 -19.25
C ASP A 269 12.67 30.93 -19.31
N GLU A 270 11.82 31.94 -19.09
CA GLU A 270 12.25 33.34 -18.91
C GLU A 270 13.17 33.46 -17.68
N ALA A 271 12.78 32.89 -16.55
CA ALA A 271 13.54 32.95 -15.30
C ALA A 271 14.95 32.35 -15.45
N VAL A 272 15.06 31.17 -16.07
CA VAL A 272 16.34 30.49 -16.32
C VAL A 272 17.23 31.33 -17.23
N THR A 273 16.66 31.92 -18.28
CA THR A 273 17.38 32.79 -19.21
C THR A 273 17.96 34.00 -18.46
N LEU A 274 17.13 34.70 -17.68
CA LEU A 274 17.56 35.85 -16.89
C LEU A 274 18.62 35.47 -15.84
N ALA A 275 18.42 34.36 -15.12
CA ALA A 275 19.39 33.89 -14.13
C ALA A 275 20.76 33.63 -14.75
N ARG A 276 20.81 32.94 -15.91
CA ARG A 276 22.05 32.65 -16.62
C ARG A 276 22.74 33.92 -17.13
N MET A 277 21.98 34.91 -17.61
CA MET A 277 22.53 36.21 -18.03
C MET A 277 23.22 36.97 -16.89
N THR A 278 22.71 36.85 -15.65
CA THR A 278 23.31 37.54 -14.50
C THR A 278 24.64 36.92 -14.05
N GLY A 279 24.88 35.64 -14.36
CA GLY A 279 26.05 34.90 -13.92
C GLY A 279 26.13 34.65 -12.40
N SER A 280 25.10 34.98 -11.63
CA SER A 280 25.06 34.81 -10.17
C SER A 280 24.86 33.34 -9.79
N PRO A 281 25.84 32.66 -9.17
CA PRO A 281 25.72 31.24 -8.84
C PRO A 281 24.51 30.94 -7.94
N GLY A 282 24.26 31.78 -6.93
CA GLY A 282 23.13 31.60 -6.00
C GLY A 282 21.78 31.73 -6.71
N THR A 283 21.64 32.73 -7.58
CA THR A 283 20.40 32.93 -8.36
C THR A 283 20.16 31.80 -9.34
N ILE A 284 21.21 31.30 -10.01
CA ILE A 284 21.10 30.14 -10.90
C ILE A 284 20.64 28.91 -10.12
N ALA A 285 21.25 28.64 -8.96
CA ALA A 285 20.88 27.48 -8.14
C ALA A 285 19.41 27.55 -7.67
N GLU A 286 18.96 28.70 -7.17
CA GLU A 286 17.57 28.91 -6.71
C GLU A 286 16.54 28.78 -7.84
N VAL A 287 16.82 29.34 -9.01
CA VAL A 287 15.94 29.27 -10.19
C VAL A 287 15.87 27.83 -10.71
N LEU A 288 16.98 27.10 -10.74
CA LEU A 288 16.99 25.70 -11.14
C LEU A 288 16.24 24.80 -10.15
N ASP A 289 16.31 25.06 -8.84
CA ASP A 289 15.48 24.36 -7.83
C ASP A 289 13.99 24.58 -8.11
N CYS A 290 13.59 25.83 -8.33
CA CYS A 290 12.21 26.16 -8.70
C CYS A 290 11.78 25.50 -10.02
N ARG A 291 12.69 25.39 -10.99
CA ARG A 291 12.44 24.70 -12.26
C ARG A 291 12.10 23.24 -12.08
N LEU A 292 12.84 22.53 -11.23
CA LEU A 292 12.59 21.11 -10.96
C LEU A 292 11.22 20.89 -10.31
N HIS A 293 10.76 21.83 -9.48
CA HIS A 293 9.39 21.83 -8.97
C HIS A 293 8.35 22.15 -10.05
N ALA A 294 8.51 23.27 -10.77
CA ALA A 294 7.51 23.78 -11.72
C ALA A 294 7.27 22.85 -12.91
N LEU A 295 8.33 22.15 -13.36
CA LEU A 295 8.32 21.24 -14.51
C LEU A 295 8.46 19.78 -14.08
N TRP A 296 7.93 19.40 -12.91
CA TRP A 296 8.06 18.02 -12.45
C TRP A 296 7.34 17.04 -13.36
N ASP A 297 8.12 16.38 -14.21
CA ASP A 297 7.66 15.37 -15.17
C ASP A 297 8.43 14.06 -14.97
N PRO A 298 7.77 12.88 -14.86
CA PRO A 298 8.45 11.60 -14.76
C PRO A 298 9.36 11.29 -15.97
N ALA A 299 9.11 11.86 -17.15
CA ALA A 299 9.96 11.66 -18.33
C ALA A 299 11.37 12.25 -18.12
N ALA A 300 11.46 13.33 -17.34
CA ALA A 300 12.65 14.15 -17.18
C ALA A 300 13.65 13.65 -16.11
N ALA A 301 13.58 12.40 -15.64
CA ALA A 301 14.43 11.91 -14.54
C ALA A 301 15.95 12.09 -14.77
N HIS A 302 16.46 11.81 -15.98
CA HIS A 302 17.87 12.03 -16.30
C HIS A 302 18.27 13.52 -16.33
N GLU A 303 17.40 14.36 -16.89
CA GLU A 303 17.60 15.80 -16.93
C GLU A 303 17.54 16.40 -15.52
N ARG A 304 16.63 15.91 -14.68
CA ARG A 304 16.52 16.24 -13.26
C ARG A 304 17.80 15.93 -12.52
N LEU A 305 18.40 14.75 -12.74
CA LEU A 305 19.68 14.39 -12.12
C LEU A 305 20.81 15.35 -12.52
N THR A 306 20.86 15.72 -13.80
CA THR A 306 21.85 16.67 -14.34
C THR A 306 21.66 18.05 -13.71
N THR A 307 20.43 18.57 -13.72
CA THR A 307 20.06 19.86 -13.14
C THR A 307 20.30 19.88 -11.62
N ALA A 308 19.97 18.80 -10.91
CA ALA A 308 20.21 18.68 -9.48
C ALA A 308 21.71 18.74 -9.12
N SER A 309 22.55 18.18 -9.98
CA SER A 309 24.01 18.26 -9.83
C SER A 309 24.51 19.68 -10.08
N GLU A 310 23.95 20.39 -11.08
CA GLU A 310 24.24 21.81 -11.32
C GLU A 310 23.81 22.68 -10.12
N ILE A 311 22.63 22.42 -9.52
CA ILE A 311 22.18 23.12 -8.30
C ILE A 311 23.22 22.98 -7.18
N VAL A 312 23.69 21.76 -6.91
CA VAL A 312 24.71 21.50 -5.86
C VAL A 312 26.00 22.26 -6.16
N GLU A 313 26.47 22.26 -7.41
CA GLU A 313 27.70 22.96 -7.80
C GLU A 313 27.56 24.49 -7.65
N GLN A 314 26.47 25.07 -8.14
CA GLN A 314 26.24 26.51 -8.09
C GLN A 314 25.97 27.00 -6.66
N ALA A 315 25.22 26.24 -5.86
CA ALA A 315 24.99 26.54 -4.45
C ALA A 315 26.29 26.53 -3.64
N ARG A 316 27.19 25.56 -3.89
CA ARG A 316 28.53 25.54 -3.27
C ARG A 316 29.36 26.75 -3.63
N ARG A 317 29.35 27.17 -4.91
CA ARG A 317 30.03 28.40 -5.35
C ARG A 317 29.48 29.65 -4.68
N ALA A 318 28.17 29.67 -4.40
CA ALA A 318 27.50 30.76 -3.69
C ALA A 318 27.68 30.70 -2.16
N GLY A 319 28.15 29.59 -1.60
CA GLY A 319 28.15 29.35 -0.16
C GLY A 319 26.75 29.14 0.44
N ASP A 320 25.77 28.75 -0.37
CA ASP A 320 24.38 28.53 0.05
C ASP A 320 24.13 27.07 0.42
N ALA A 321 24.31 26.75 1.71
CA ALA A 321 24.11 25.40 2.22
C ALA A 321 22.64 24.92 2.14
N VAL A 322 21.67 25.85 2.14
CA VAL A 322 20.24 25.50 2.08
C VAL A 322 19.89 25.02 0.68
N VAL A 323 20.27 25.77 -0.35
CA VAL A 323 20.04 25.39 -1.75
C VAL A 323 20.88 24.18 -2.14
N GLU A 324 22.11 24.05 -1.63
CA GLU A 324 22.92 22.83 -1.82
C GLU A 324 22.15 21.59 -1.32
N ARG A 325 21.59 21.68 -0.12
CA ARG A 325 20.81 20.59 0.48
C ARG A 325 19.58 20.24 -0.37
N ARG A 326 18.87 21.22 -0.93
CA ARG A 326 17.77 20.95 -1.89
C ARG A 326 18.25 20.21 -3.13
N GLY A 327 19.40 20.59 -3.69
CA GLY A 327 20.03 19.88 -4.81
C GLY A 327 20.38 18.42 -4.48
N LEU A 328 20.92 18.14 -3.29
CA LEU A 328 21.17 16.77 -2.82
C LEU A 328 19.89 15.95 -2.74
N PHE A 329 18.80 16.57 -2.29
CA PHE A 329 17.50 15.91 -2.23
C PHE A 329 16.93 15.58 -3.62
N TRP A 330 17.08 16.50 -4.58
CA TRP A 330 16.73 16.24 -5.98
C TRP A 330 17.52 15.10 -6.61
N ARG A 331 18.82 14.97 -6.26
CA ARG A 331 19.62 13.80 -6.69
C ARG A 331 19.07 12.51 -6.12
N PHE A 332 18.66 12.48 -4.85
CA PHE A 332 18.00 11.32 -4.25
C PHE A 332 16.74 10.92 -5.04
N ILE A 333 15.85 11.89 -5.32
CA ILE A 333 14.62 11.64 -6.10
C ILE A 333 14.94 11.08 -7.48
N ALA A 334 15.83 11.74 -8.24
CA ALA A 334 16.13 11.35 -9.61
C ALA A 334 16.75 9.95 -9.70
N TRP A 335 17.67 9.61 -8.78
CA TRP A 335 18.24 8.26 -8.72
C TRP A 335 17.20 7.20 -8.36
N ALA A 336 16.28 7.51 -7.44
CA ALA A 336 15.19 6.61 -7.10
C ALA A 336 14.24 6.37 -8.29
N GLU A 337 13.87 7.41 -9.03
CA GLU A 337 13.05 7.30 -10.25
C GLU A 337 13.74 6.44 -11.32
N LEU A 338 15.07 6.51 -11.42
CA LEU A 338 15.87 5.70 -12.36
C LEU A 338 16.09 4.25 -11.89
N GLY A 339 15.58 3.86 -10.72
CA GLY A 339 15.75 2.51 -10.18
C GLY A 339 17.11 2.23 -9.54
N GLU A 340 17.90 3.27 -9.28
CA GLU A 340 19.25 3.19 -8.73
C GLU A 340 19.27 3.60 -7.24
N LEU A 341 18.84 2.67 -6.36
CA LEU A 341 18.70 2.99 -4.93
C LEU A 341 20.02 3.19 -4.18
N GLY A 342 21.12 2.55 -4.61
CA GLY A 342 22.43 2.73 -3.98
C GLY A 342 22.90 4.19 -4.02
N PRO A 343 23.02 4.80 -5.22
CA PRO A 343 23.29 6.23 -5.37
C PRO A 343 22.25 7.15 -4.71
N ALA A 344 20.96 6.78 -4.74
CA ALA A 344 19.93 7.53 -4.03
C ALA A 344 20.20 7.58 -2.51
N GLU A 345 20.42 6.45 -1.86
CA GLU A 345 20.70 6.39 -0.41
C GLU A 345 21.98 7.15 -0.02
N ALA A 346 23.00 7.14 -0.89
CA ALA A 346 24.18 7.97 -0.70
C ALA A 346 23.85 9.47 -0.74
N ALA A 347 23.00 9.91 -1.67
CA ALA A 347 22.52 11.29 -1.75
C ALA A 347 21.67 11.68 -0.52
N LEU A 348 20.79 10.79 -0.05
CA LEU A 348 20.01 11.00 1.16
C LEU A 348 20.90 11.08 2.41
N THR A 349 21.96 10.28 2.48
CA THR A 349 22.96 10.35 3.57
C THR A 349 23.70 11.68 3.56
N ALA A 350 24.08 12.19 2.38
CA ALA A 350 24.70 13.51 2.26
C ALA A 350 23.73 14.63 2.67
N TYR A 351 22.46 14.54 2.25
CA TYR A 351 21.40 15.45 2.69
C TYR A 351 21.24 15.44 4.21
N ALA A 352 21.21 14.26 4.83
CA ALA A 352 21.09 14.10 6.28
C ALA A 352 22.23 14.78 7.03
N ARG A 353 23.48 14.51 6.64
CA ARG A 353 24.67 15.14 7.25
C ARG A 353 24.64 16.66 7.13
N ALA A 354 24.24 17.18 5.96
CA ALA A 354 24.11 18.61 5.76
C ALA A 354 23.01 19.22 6.65
N GLY A 355 21.90 18.50 6.86
CA GLY A 355 20.82 18.91 7.77
C GLY A 355 21.25 18.91 9.24
N GLU A 356 21.94 17.86 9.69
CA GLU A 356 22.47 17.73 11.04
C GLU A 356 23.44 18.87 11.39
N LEU A 357 24.38 19.18 10.49
CA LEU A 357 25.32 20.30 10.67
C LEU A 357 24.63 21.66 10.78
N ALA A 358 23.46 21.82 10.15
CA ALA A 358 22.68 23.05 10.18
C ALA A 358 21.66 23.11 11.34
N GLY A 359 21.50 22.02 12.11
CA GLY A 359 20.41 21.92 13.09
C GLY A 359 19.02 21.97 12.47
N ASP A 360 18.89 21.54 11.21
CA ASP A 360 17.65 21.65 10.42
C ASP A 360 16.65 20.54 10.81
N ALA A 361 15.62 20.91 11.56
CA ALA A 361 14.58 20.00 12.01
C ALA A 361 13.72 19.45 10.85
N GLU A 362 13.49 20.24 9.80
CA GLU A 362 12.76 19.79 8.62
C GLU A 362 13.54 18.70 7.89
N ALA A 363 14.84 18.91 7.70
CA ALA A 363 15.71 17.91 7.10
C ALA A 363 15.71 16.59 7.87
N ALA A 364 15.70 16.63 9.20
CA ALA A 364 15.61 15.43 10.03
C ALA A 364 14.29 14.66 9.79
N VAL A 365 13.16 15.37 9.69
CA VAL A 365 11.85 14.75 9.39
C VAL A 365 11.82 14.16 7.99
N VAL A 366 12.34 14.89 6.99
CA VAL A 366 12.45 14.42 5.60
C VAL A 366 13.24 13.12 5.52
N VAL A 367 14.40 13.04 6.19
CA VAL A 367 15.24 11.83 6.21
C VAL A 367 14.51 10.65 6.83
N LEU A 368 13.90 10.84 8.01
CA LEU A 368 13.14 9.78 8.70
C LEU A 368 11.99 9.24 7.82
N ALA A 369 11.28 10.14 7.14
CA ALA A 369 10.21 9.73 6.23
C ALA A 369 10.72 8.87 5.06
N ARG A 370 11.87 9.22 4.47
CA ARG A 370 12.45 8.44 3.36
C ARG A 370 13.03 7.12 3.86
N GLN A 371 13.56 7.07 5.07
CA GLN A 371 13.97 5.83 5.72
C GLN A 371 12.78 4.91 6.01
N SER A 372 11.66 5.46 6.48
CA SER A 372 10.40 4.71 6.65
C SER A 372 9.92 4.13 5.31
N MET A 373 9.89 4.95 4.26
CA MET A 373 9.53 4.52 2.91
C MET A 373 10.45 3.40 2.40
N LEU A 374 11.78 3.54 2.53
CA LEU A 374 12.74 2.50 2.12
C LEU A 374 12.60 1.22 2.95
N ALA A 375 12.25 1.34 4.23
CA ALA A 375 11.94 0.19 5.08
C ALA A 375 10.68 -0.55 4.59
N THR A 376 9.61 0.17 4.23
CA THR A 376 8.42 -0.40 3.59
C THR A 376 8.76 -1.10 2.28
N LEU A 377 9.50 -0.45 1.40
CA LEU A 377 9.93 -1.01 0.12
C LEU A 377 10.66 -2.35 0.31
N ARG A 378 11.48 -2.46 1.36
CA ARG A 378 12.28 -3.66 1.70
C ARG A 378 11.55 -4.69 2.55
N GLY A 379 10.29 -4.45 2.91
CA GLY A 379 9.49 -5.34 3.75
C GLY A 379 9.83 -5.28 5.25
N ARG A 380 10.55 -4.27 5.71
CA ARG A 380 10.85 -4.03 7.14
C ARG A 380 9.72 -3.24 7.80
N PHE A 381 8.51 -3.80 7.79
CA PHE A 381 7.27 -3.07 8.13
C PHE A 381 7.27 -2.51 9.56
N ASP A 382 7.78 -3.26 10.54
CA ASP A 382 7.79 -2.79 11.94
C ASP A 382 8.74 -1.59 12.12
N VAL A 383 9.87 -1.59 11.41
CA VAL A 383 10.80 -0.45 11.35
C VAL A 383 10.13 0.74 10.66
N ALA A 384 9.42 0.51 9.55
CA ALA A 384 8.71 1.55 8.83
C ALA A 384 7.65 2.23 9.71
N VAL A 385 6.85 1.45 10.45
CA VAL A 385 5.82 1.92 11.39
C VAL A 385 6.43 2.73 12.52
N THR A 386 7.55 2.27 13.09
CA THR A 386 8.28 2.98 14.15
C THR A 386 8.77 4.34 13.65
N LEU A 387 9.43 4.37 12.49
CA LEU A 387 9.92 5.61 11.88
C LEU A 387 8.78 6.57 11.49
N ALA A 388 7.64 6.06 11.01
CA ALA A 388 6.46 6.88 10.72
C ALA A 388 5.91 7.55 11.99
N GLY A 389 5.94 6.85 13.13
CA GLY A 389 5.59 7.44 14.43
C GLY A 389 6.53 8.56 14.85
N GLU A 390 7.84 8.40 14.63
CA GLU A 390 8.82 9.47 14.87
C GLU A 390 8.63 10.68 13.95
N VAL A 391 8.30 10.44 12.67
CA VAL A 391 7.95 11.52 11.72
C VAL A 391 6.75 12.31 12.24
N ALA A 392 5.73 11.63 12.77
CA ALA A 392 4.54 12.28 13.31
C ALA A 392 4.89 13.21 14.49
N VAL A 393 5.68 12.71 15.45
CA VAL A 393 6.08 13.48 16.64
C VAL A 393 6.98 14.67 16.26
N ARG A 394 8.03 14.42 15.45
CA ARG A 394 9.00 15.47 15.10
C ARG A 394 8.41 16.49 14.13
N GLY A 395 7.61 16.05 13.16
CA GLY A 395 6.95 16.92 12.19
C GLY A 395 5.98 17.89 12.85
N ARG A 396 5.13 17.40 13.77
CA ARG A 396 4.22 18.26 14.55
C ARG A 396 4.98 19.23 15.44
N ARG A 397 6.03 18.76 16.13
CA ARG A 397 6.89 19.63 16.95
C ARG A 397 7.60 20.72 16.13
N ALA A 398 8.01 20.40 14.90
CA ALA A 398 8.61 21.35 13.98
C ALA A 398 7.59 22.25 13.26
N GLY A 399 6.28 21.99 13.42
CA GLY A 399 5.22 22.77 12.78
C GLY A 399 5.13 22.59 11.26
N LEU A 400 5.57 21.44 10.73
CA LEU A 400 5.56 21.19 9.28
C LEU A 400 4.13 20.90 8.81
N ILE A 401 3.64 21.71 7.87
CA ILE A 401 2.24 21.70 7.41
C ILE A 401 1.81 20.35 6.81
N ASP A 402 2.71 19.66 6.12
CA ASP A 402 2.44 18.40 5.42
C ASP A 402 2.57 17.13 6.31
N THR A 403 2.82 17.29 7.61
CA THR A 403 3.18 16.16 8.50
C THR A 403 2.14 15.04 8.46
N ASP A 404 0.87 15.34 8.68
CA ASP A 404 -0.15 14.29 8.81
C ASP A 404 -0.42 13.58 7.48
N ARG A 405 -0.36 14.31 6.36
CA ARG A 405 -0.48 13.74 5.01
C ARG A 405 0.70 12.83 4.68
N LEU A 406 1.91 13.23 5.09
CA LEU A 406 3.11 12.41 4.97
C LEU A 406 3.00 11.14 5.79
N VAL A 407 2.63 11.25 7.07
CA VAL A 407 2.45 10.11 7.99
C VAL A 407 1.37 9.14 7.46
N GLY A 408 0.24 9.68 6.99
CA GLY A 408 -0.81 8.87 6.35
C GLY A 408 -0.32 8.10 5.14
N SER A 409 0.56 8.70 4.31
CA SER A 409 1.17 8.02 3.16
C SER A 409 2.11 6.89 3.58
N LEU A 410 2.90 7.08 4.65
CA LEU A 410 3.83 6.08 5.17
C LEU A 410 3.09 4.86 5.74
N TYR A 411 2.07 5.09 6.59
CA TYR A 411 1.24 4.00 7.12
C TYR A 411 0.42 3.32 6.02
N GLY A 412 -0.17 4.11 5.11
CA GLY A 412 -0.91 3.57 3.95
C GLY A 412 -0.04 2.69 3.06
N GLY A 413 1.24 3.02 2.88
CA GLY A 413 2.19 2.19 2.15
C GLY A 413 2.41 0.81 2.79
N VAL A 414 2.52 0.75 4.13
CA VAL A 414 2.64 -0.52 4.86
C VAL A 414 1.35 -1.33 4.75
N ALA A 415 0.21 -0.70 4.98
CA ALA A 415 -1.11 -1.33 4.90
C ALA A 415 -1.35 -1.94 3.50
N ALA A 416 -1.04 -1.18 2.45
CA ALA A 416 -1.15 -1.66 1.06
C ALA A 416 -0.28 -2.89 0.79
N MET A 417 0.95 -2.95 1.30
CA MET A 417 1.83 -4.13 1.14
C MET A 417 1.36 -5.35 1.95
N ARG A 418 0.61 -5.15 3.04
CA ARG A 418 -0.01 -6.23 3.82
C ARG A 418 -1.34 -6.70 3.24
N GLY A 419 -1.96 -5.92 2.35
CA GLY A 419 -3.28 -6.18 1.77
C GLY A 419 -4.44 -5.58 2.59
N GLU A 420 -4.16 -4.61 3.45
CA GLU A 420 -5.12 -3.97 4.35
C GLU A 420 -5.74 -2.74 3.66
N PHE A 421 -6.68 -2.96 2.74
CA PHE A 421 -7.23 -1.92 1.86
C PHE A 421 -8.60 -1.35 2.29
N GLU A 422 -9.36 -2.06 3.13
CA GLU A 422 -10.78 -1.78 3.38
C GLU A 422 -11.05 -0.36 3.93
N SER A 423 -10.13 0.18 4.73
CA SER A 423 -10.26 1.51 5.33
C SER A 423 -9.71 2.66 4.47
N LEU A 424 -9.20 2.39 3.26
CA LEU A 424 -8.46 3.38 2.46
C LEU A 424 -9.31 4.10 1.39
N VAL A 425 -10.52 3.61 1.06
CA VAL A 425 -11.36 4.23 0.01
C VAL A 425 -11.79 5.65 0.38
N ASP A 426 -12.39 5.83 1.55
CA ASP A 426 -12.93 7.14 1.98
C ASP A 426 -11.83 8.22 2.11
N PRO A 427 -10.65 7.94 2.70
CA PRO A 427 -9.53 8.89 2.68
C PRO A 427 -9.12 9.34 1.27
N TRP A 428 -9.05 8.42 0.29
CA TRP A 428 -8.69 8.79 -1.08
C TRP A 428 -9.76 9.64 -1.75
N GLN A 429 -11.04 9.31 -1.55
CA GLN A 429 -12.14 10.11 -2.10
C GLN A 429 -12.21 11.51 -1.47
N ALA A 430 -11.90 11.64 -0.17
CA ALA A 430 -11.81 12.94 0.48
C ALA A 430 -10.70 13.81 -0.14
N LEU A 431 -9.53 13.23 -0.41
CA LEU A 431 -8.43 13.92 -1.09
C LEU A 431 -8.78 14.30 -2.52
N ALA A 432 -9.45 13.42 -3.27
CA ALA A 432 -9.92 13.72 -4.62
C ALA A 432 -10.86 14.93 -4.68
N ARG A 433 -11.80 15.03 -3.73
CA ARG A 433 -12.70 16.19 -3.60
C ARG A 433 -11.95 17.49 -3.28
N ARG A 434 -10.88 17.40 -2.49
CA ARG A 434 -10.07 18.55 -2.08
C ARG A 434 -9.10 19.00 -3.18
N LEU A 435 -8.53 18.05 -3.93
CA LEU A 435 -7.47 18.26 -4.91
C LEU A 435 -7.87 17.73 -6.30
N PRO A 436 -8.86 18.35 -6.96
CA PRO A 436 -9.30 17.93 -8.28
C PRO A 436 -8.17 18.02 -9.31
N GLY A 437 -8.13 17.05 -10.24
CA GLY A 437 -7.11 16.99 -11.29
C GLY A 437 -5.77 16.37 -10.88
N HIS A 438 -5.59 15.98 -9.61
CA HIS A 438 -4.43 15.22 -9.11
C HIS A 438 -4.66 13.70 -9.04
N PHE A 439 -5.86 13.27 -9.46
CA PHE A 439 -6.27 11.88 -9.67
C PHE A 439 -6.10 10.98 -8.44
N PHE A 440 -6.48 11.48 -7.25
CA PHE A 440 -6.59 10.62 -6.06
C PHE A 440 -7.68 9.56 -6.22
N GLU A 441 -8.62 9.78 -7.13
CA GLU A 441 -9.64 8.83 -7.56
C GLU A 441 -9.04 7.54 -8.14
N ALA A 442 -7.87 7.60 -8.77
CA ALA A 442 -7.19 6.41 -9.27
C ALA A 442 -6.71 5.50 -8.13
N ALA A 443 -6.21 6.08 -7.04
CA ALA A 443 -5.85 5.34 -5.83
C ALA A 443 -7.10 4.73 -5.17
N ALA A 444 -8.23 5.45 -5.18
CA ALA A 444 -9.52 4.90 -4.74
C ALA A 444 -9.97 3.72 -5.64
N ALA A 445 -9.87 3.86 -6.97
CA ALA A 445 -10.21 2.82 -7.94
C ALA A 445 -9.34 1.56 -7.74
N ARG A 446 -8.04 1.73 -7.49
CA ARG A 446 -7.17 0.61 -7.13
C ARG A 446 -7.63 -0.07 -5.84
N THR A 447 -7.92 0.68 -4.79
CA THR A 447 -8.40 0.12 -3.51
C THR A 447 -9.72 -0.64 -3.69
N LEU A 448 -10.64 -0.16 -4.54
CA LEU A 448 -11.86 -0.88 -4.92
C LEU A 448 -11.54 -2.22 -5.60
N ALA A 449 -10.63 -2.22 -6.57
CA ALA A 449 -10.20 -3.46 -7.23
C ALA A 449 -9.51 -4.44 -6.26
N GLU A 450 -8.70 -3.94 -5.32
CA GLU A 450 -8.02 -4.75 -4.31
C GLU A 450 -8.96 -5.35 -3.26
N THR A 451 -10.13 -4.75 -3.06
CA THR A 451 -11.19 -5.26 -2.17
C THR A 451 -12.24 -6.09 -2.91
N GLY A 452 -12.03 -6.41 -4.19
CA GLY A 452 -12.93 -7.22 -5.01
C GLY A 452 -14.16 -6.47 -5.55
N ARG A 453 -14.21 -5.14 -5.41
CA ARG A 453 -15.28 -4.27 -5.94
C ARG A 453 -14.99 -3.89 -7.39
N ASP A 454 -14.84 -4.92 -8.21
CA ASP A 454 -14.34 -4.87 -9.59
C ASP A 454 -15.18 -3.99 -10.53
N VAL A 455 -16.52 -4.05 -10.41
CA VAL A 455 -17.44 -3.25 -11.23
C VAL A 455 -17.25 -1.75 -10.96
N GLU A 456 -17.17 -1.35 -9.69
CA GLU A 456 -16.99 0.05 -9.31
C GLU A 456 -15.62 0.57 -9.72
N ALA A 457 -14.58 -0.27 -9.58
CA ALA A 457 -13.24 0.06 -10.04
C ALA A 457 -13.19 0.26 -11.57
N GLY A 458 -13.89 -0.57 -12.35
CA GLY A 458 -13.99 -0.45 -13.80
C GLY A 458 -14.66 0.86 -14.24
N LEU A 459 -15.75 1.25 -13.58
CA LEU A 459 -16.43 2.53 -13.86
C LEU A 459 -15.53 3.74 -13.59
N GLU A 460 -14.77 3.72 -12.48
CA GLU A 460 -13.80 4.79 -12.19
C GLU A 460 -12.67 4.82 -13.21
N LEU A 461 -12.17 3.66 -13.65
CA LEU A 461 -11.15 3.57 -14.70
C LEU A 461 -11.64 4.22 -16.00
N GLU A 462 -12.83 3.87 -16.50
CA GLU A 462 -13.40 4.44 -17.72
C GLU A 462 -13.57 5.96 -17.61
N ARG A 463 -14.07 6.43 -16.46
CA ARG A 463 -14.29 7.85 -16.19
C ARG A 463 -12.98 8.66 -16.18
N LEU A 464 -11.92 8.09 -15.59
CA LEU A 464 -10.66 8.79 -15.36
C LEU A 464 -9.72 8.75 -16.56
N LEU A 465 -9.75 7.66 -17.34
CA LEU A 465 -8.73 7.36 -18.35
C LEU A 465 -8.46 8.53 -19.33
N PRO A 466 -9.47 9.19 -19.94
CA PRO A 466 -9.19 10.25 -20.92
C PRO A 466 -8.42 11.43 -20.31
N ALA A 467 -8.81 11.85 -19.10
CA ALA A 467 -8.16 12.96 -18.39
C ALA A 467 -6.76 12.57 -17.90
N VAL A 468 -6.57 11.32 -17.47
CA VAL A 468 -5.26 10.81 -17.06
C VAL A 468 -4.31 10.76 -18.26
N LEU A 469 -4.72 10.23 -19.40
CA LEU A 469 -3.84 10.13 -20.59
C LEU A 469 -3.43 11.50 -21.15
N ALA A 470 -4.26 12.53 -20.96
CA ALA A 470 -3.95 13.92 -21.32
C ALA A 470 -3.16 14.68 -20.23
N GLY A 471 -3.02 14.08 -19.05
CA GLY A 471 -2.40 14.69 -17.87
C GLY A 471 -0.88 14.60 -17.84
N SER A 472 -0.29 15.20 -16.81
CA SER A 472 1.13 15.11 -16.48
C SER A 472 1.35 15.47 -15.01
N GLY A 473 2.59 15.53 -14.55
CA GLY A 473 2.93 16.05 -13.23
C GLY A 473 3.47 15.02 -12.23
N PRO A 474 3.73 15.44 -10.99
CA PRO A 474 4.50 14.67 -10.00
C PRO A 474 3.83 13.39 -9.47
N ARG A 475 2.53 13.20 -9.76
CA ARG A 475 1.78 11.98 -9.40
C ARG A 475 1.46 11.10 -10.61
N TRP A 476 1.64 11.60 -11.83
CA TRP A 476 1.03 11.04 -13.03
C TRP A 476 1.43 9.59 -13.32
N VAL A 477 2.72 9.26 -13.20
CA VAL A 477 3.17 7.87 -13.39
C VAL A 477 2.60 6.92 -12.31
N GLY A 478 2.40 7.42 -11.09
CA GLY A 478 1.73 6.69 -10.02
C GLY A 478 0.26 6.43 -10.31
N VAL A 479 -0.43 7.41 -10.90
CA VAL A 479 -1.82 7.31 -11.33
C VAL A 479 -1.96 6.27 -12.45
N LEU A 480 -1.07 6.27 -13.44
CA LEU A 480 -1.03 5.24 -14.48
C LEU A 480 -0.80 3.84 -13.89
N ALA A 481 0.10 3.72 -12.91
CA ALA A 481 0.37 2.46 -12.23
C ALA A 481 -0.84 1.94 -11.45
N ASP A 482 -1.57 2.81 -10.74
CA ASP A 482 -2.80 2.44 -10.04
C ASP A 482 -3.89 1.99 -11.02
N LEU A 483 -4.11 2.73 -12.11
CA LEU A 483 -5.07 2.34 -13.15
C LEU A 483 -4.64 1.08 -13.90
N ALA A 484 -3.34 0.80 -14.05
CA ALA A 484 -2.84 -0.43 -14.64
C ALA A 484 -3.21 -1.67 -13.81
N ILE A 485 -3.20 -1.56 -12.47
CA ILE A 485 -3.70 -2.63 -11.59
C ILE A 485 -5.19 -2.87 -11.85
N VAL A 486 -6.00 -1.81 -11.91
CA VAL A 486 -7.44 -1.91 -12.20
C VAL A 486 -7.66 -2.54 -13.58
N ALA A 487 -7.03 -2.01 -14.63
CA ALA A 487 -7.19 -2.48 -15.99
C ALA A 487 -6.74 -3.93 -16.20
N SER A 488 -5.73 -4.39 -15.45
CA SER A 488 -5.28 -5.78 -15.51
C SER A 488 -6.33 -6.79 -15.01
N ARG A 489 -7.27 -6.35 -14.16
CA ARG A 489 -8.36 -7.18 -13.62
C ARG A 489 -9.64 -7.04 -14.44
N VAL A 490 -10.07 -5.80 -14.67
CA VAL A 490 -11.42 -5.48 -15.18
C VAL A 490 -11.43 -4.66 -16.46
N GLY A 491 -10.28 -4.17 -16.93
CA GLY A 491 -10.22 -3.27 -18.09
C GLY A 491 -10.46 -3.98 -19.42
N GLU A 492 -11.18 -3.32 -20.33
CA GLU A 492 -11.28 -3.75 -21.73
C GLU A 492 -9.90 -3.72 -22.42
N PRO A 493 -9.67 -4.55 -23.47
CA PRO A 493 -8.38 -4.63 -24.14
C PRO A 493 -7.85 -3.28 -24.66
N GLU A 494 -8.73 -2.38 -25.12
CA GLU A 494 -8.33 -1.05 -25.59
C GLU A 494 -7.81 -0.17 -24.45
N THR A 495 -8.52 -0.17 -23.30
CA THR A 495 -8.09 0.54 -22.09
C THR A 495 -6.75 0.01 -21.57
N ALA A 496 -6.60 -1.31 -21.50
CA ALA A 496 -5.35 -1.94 -21.11
C ALA A 496 -4.21 -1.59 -22.08
N ARG A 497 -4.49 -1.47 -23.38
CA ARG A 497 -3.52 -1.06 -24.38
C ARG A 497 -3.08 0.39 -24.21
N ALA A 498 -4.01 1.31 -23.99
CA ALA A 498 -3.69 2.72 -23.81
C ALA A 498 -2.77 2.96 -22.60
N LEU A 499 -3.05 2.27 -21.48
CA LEU A 499 -2.19 2.32 -20.29
C LEU A 499 -0.82 1.66 -20.54
N TYR A 500 -0.78 0.55 -21.28
CA TYR A 500 0.46 -0.13 -21.64
C TYR A 500 1.37 0.81 -22.46
N ASP A 501 0.82 1.44 -23.49
CA ASP A 501 1.56 2.33 -24.38
C ASP A 501 2.04 3.59 -23.64
N ALA A 502 1.25 4.11 -22.69
CA ALA A 502 1.63 5.24 -21.85
C ALA A 502 2.75 4.92 -20.85
N LEU A 503 2.79 3.69 -20.30
CA LEU A 503 3.82 3.24 -19.35
C LEU A 503 5.11 2.77 -20.02
N LEU A 504 5.04 2.31 -21.28
CA LEU A 504 6.18 1.71 -21.98
C LEU A 504 7.46 2.59 -22.01
N PRO A 505 7.39 3.93 -22.19
CA PRO A 505 8.58 4.79 -22.14
C PRO A 505 9.33 4.79 -20.80
N TYR A 506 8.69 4.29 -19.74
CA TYR A 506 9.20 4.25 -18.37
C TYR A 506 9.68 2.85 -17.94
N ARG A 507 9.78 1.90 -18.87
CA ARG A 507 10.36 0.57 -18.62
C ARG A 507 11.73 0.69 -17.93
N GLY A 508 11.99 -0.17 -16.95
CA GLY A 508 13.22 -0.20 -16.14
C GLY A 508 13.26 0.81 -14.99
N ARG A 509 12.19 1.60 -14.77
CA ARG A 509 12.10 2.63 -13.73
C ARG A 509 11.24 2.18 -12.55
N LEU A 510 11.49 2.76 -11.38
CA LEU A 510 10.59 2.64 -10.23
C LEU A 510 9.50 3.70 -10.31
N VAL A 511 8.29 3.35 -9.87
CA VAL A 511 7.20 4.31 -9.73
C VAL A 511 7.36 5.08 -8.43
N VAL A 512 7.73 6.36 -8.53
CA VAL A 512 8.02 7.24 -7.39
C VAL A 512 6.96 8.33 -7.27
N TRP A 513 6.41 8.52 -6.08
CA TRP A 513 5.38 9.52 -5.79
C TRP A 513 5.97 10.71 -5.05
N GLY A 514 5.70 11.92 -5.54
CA GLY A 514 5.81 13.20 -4.82
C GLY A 514 6.97 13.28 -3.83
N GLY A 515 8.19 13.55 -4.33
CA GLY A 515 9.40 13.65 -3.52
C GLY A 515 9.88 12.31 -2.94
N ALA A 516 9.48 11.19 -3.53
CA ALA A 516 9.76 9.84 -3.02
C ALA A 516 9.27 9.64 -1.58
N ASN A 517 8.10 10.18 -1.25
CA ASN A 517 7.36 9.83 -0.03
C ASN A 517 6.84 8.39 -0.10
N THR A 518 6.54 7.93 -1.32
CA THR A 518 6.17 6.55 -1.61
C THR A 518 6.93 6.09 -2.85
N ILE A 519 7.49 4.88 -2.81
CA ILE A 519 7.99 4.17 -3.97
C ILE A 519 7.19 2.88 -4.09
N THR A 520 6.54 2.70 -5.23
CA THR A 520 5.86 1.45 -5.60
C THR A 520 6.74 0.66 -6.57
N GLY A 521 6.24 -0.45 -7.08
CA GLY A 521 7.02 -1.41 -7.85
C GLY A 521 7.59 -0.84 -9.15
N PRO A 522 8.43 -1.62 -9.84
CA PRO A 522 8.89 -1.32 -11.19
C PRO A 522 7.72 -1.10 -12.14
N VAL A 523 7.90 -0.18 -13.10
CA VAL A 523 6.97 -0.01 -14.22
C VAL A 523 6.75 -1.34 -14.97
N ASP A 524 7.79 -2.16 -15.05
CA ASP A 524 7.80 -3.47 -15.70
C ASP A 524 6.78 -4.47 -15.11
N ASP A 525 6.49 -4.43 -13.80
CA ASP A 525 5.44 -5.30 -13.21
C ASP A 525 4.06 -4.93 -13.80
N TYR A 526 3.75 -3.63 -13.85
CA TYR A 526 2.49 -3.13 -14.39
C TYR A 526 2.37 -3.42 -15.89
N LEU A 527 3.44 -3.22 -16.67
CA LEU A 527 3.50 -3.60 -18.09
C LEU A 527 3.28 -5.10 -18.28
N GLY A 528 3.85 -5.93 -17.41
CA GLY A 528 3.66 -7.37 -17.38
C GLY A 528 2.21 -7.77 -17.16
N ARG A 529 1.55 -7.18 -16.16
CA ARG A 529 0.13 -7.42 -15.85
C ARG A 529 -0.80 -7.00 -16.99
N LEU A 530 -0.54 -5.84 -17.59
CA LEU A 530 -1.29 -5.39 -18.77
C LEU A 530 -1.05 -6.29 -19.97
N ALA A 531 0.17 -6.77 -20.17
CA ALA A 531 0.49 -7.73 -21.24
C ALA A 531 -0.25 -9.07 -21.06
N ILE A 532 -0.40 -9.58 -19.82
CA ILE A 532 -1.25 -10.74 -19.52
C ILE A 532 -2.68 -10.46 -19.97
N ARG A 533 -3.26 -9.32 -19.58
CA ARG A 533 -4.63 -8.93 -19.96
C ARG A 533 -4.83 -8.84 -21.47
N LEU A 534 -3.79 -8.43 -22.19
CA LEU A 534 -3.77 -8.32 -23.65
C LEU A 534 -3.45 -9.64 -24.37
N GLY A 535 -3.24 -10.75 -23.65
CA GLY A 535 -2.86 -12.05 -24.24
C GLY A 535 -1.42 -12.10 -24.78
N ARG A 536 -0.58 -11.13 -24.44
CA ARG A 536 0.81 -10.99 -24.92
C ARG A 536 1.79 -11.69 -23.98
N LEU A 537 1.64 -13.01 -23.84
CA LEU A 537 2.28 -13.78 -22.76
C LEU A 537 3.82 -13.73 -22.80
N ASP A 538 4.45 -13.79 -23.97
CA ASP A 538 5.91 -13.69 -24.09
C ASP A 538 6.43 -12.31 -23.60
N GLN A 539 5.73 -11.24 -23.98
CA GLN A 539 6.06 -9.89 -23.50
C GLN A 539 5.79 -9.75 -22.00
N ALA A 540 4.73 -10.38 -21.50
CA ALA A 540 4.42 -10.39 -20.07
C ALA A 540 5.54 -11.04 -19.27
N VAL A 541 6.01 -12.23 -19.68
CA VAL A 541 7.11 -12.92 -19.01
C VAL A 541 8.39 -12.07 -19.06
N SER A 542 8.72 -11.48 -20.21
CA SER A 542 9.90 -10.60 -20.34
C SER A 542 9.85 -9.42 -19.37
N HIS A 543 8.74 -8.69 -19.32
CA HIS A 543 8.59 -7.56 -18.40
C HIS A 543 8.64 -7.99 -16.93
N LEU A 544 8.03 -9.13 -16.58
CA LEU A 544 8.04 -9.63 -15.20
C LEU A 544 9.39 -10.22 -14.79
N ASP A 545 10.20 -10.71 -15.74
CA ASP A 545 11.60 -11.08 -15.49
C ASP A 545 12.44 -9.83 -15.18
N ASP A 546 12.27 -8.74 -15.93
CA ASP A 546 12.96 -7.46 -15.68
C ASP A 546 12.56 -6.85 -14.33
N ALA A 547 11.25 -6.84 -14.03
CA ALA A 547 10.72 -6.40 -12.74
C ALA A 547 11.35 -7.17 -11.58
N ALA A 548 11.33 -8.51 -11.65
CA ALA A 548 11.88 -9.38 -10.63
C ALA A 548 13.40 -9.17 -10.43
N ALA A 549 14.14 -8.92 -11.53
CA ALA A 549 15.57 -8.63 -11.46
C ALA A 549 15.86 -7.29 -10.77
N LEU A 550 15.10 -6.23 -11.09
CA LEU A 550 15.23 -4.94 -10.43
C LEU A 550 14.85 -5.03 -8.95
N GLU A 551 13.73 -5.67 -8.62
CA GLU A 551 13.27 -5.86 -7.23
C GLU A 551 14.29 -6.61 -6.38
N GLN A 552 14.90 -7.65 -6.93
CA GLN A 552 15.99 -8.37 -6.25
C GLN A 552 17.21 -7.48 -6.01
N ARG A 553 17.63 -6.71 -7.03
CA ARG A 553 18.78 -5.81 -6.94
C ARG A 553 18.60 -4.75 -5.85
N VAL A 554 17.39 -4.18 -5.74
CA VAL A 554 17.10 -3.12 -4.76
C VAL A 554 16.61 -3.65 -3.40
N GLY A 555 16.35 -4.96 -3.31
CA GLY A 555 15.84 -5.62 -2.11
C GLY A 555 14.35 -5.39 -1.85
N ALA A 556 13.55 -5.10 -2.88
CA ALA A 556 12.11 -4.86 -2.79
C ALA A 556 11.32 -6.18 -2.68
N LEU A 557 11.52 -6.92 -1.60
CA LEU A 557 10.95 -8.25 -1.39
C LEU A 557 9.40 -8.29 -1.45
N PRO A 558 8.65 -7.32 -0.88
CA PRO A 558 7.19 -7.30 -1.02
C PRO A 558 6.75 -7.27 -2.49
N TRP A 559 7.36 -6.40 -3.31
CA TRP A 559 7.06 -6.33 -4.74
C TRP A 559 7.47 -7.58 -5.49
N LEU A 560 8.63 -8.16 -5.15
CA LEU A 560 9.05 -9.45 -5.71
C LEU A 560 8.02 -10.55 -5.50
N ALA A 561 7.35 -10.61 -4.33
CA ALA A 561 6.28 -11.58 -4.13
C ALA A 561 5.10 -11.35 -5.09
N HIS A 562 4.66 -10.10 -5.27
CA HIS A 562 3.59 -9.75 -6.21
C HIS A 562 3.95 -10.06 -7.67
N THR A 563 5.18 -9.76 -8.08
CA THR A 563 5.71 -9.99 -9.43
C THR A 563 5.80 -11.48 -9.74
N LEU A 564 6.29 -12.29 -8.80
CA LEU A 564 6.37 -13.75 -8.94
C LEU A 564 4.97 -14.37 -9.10
N VAL A 565 3.95 -13.89 -8.37
CA VAL A 565 2.56 -14.33 -8.58
C VAL A 565 2.07 -13.98 -9.97
N ALA A 566 2.33 -12.76 -10.46
CA ALA A 566 1.94 -12.36 -11.81
C ALA A 566 2.65 -13.17 -12.89
N ARG A 567 3.95 -13.44 -12.71
CA ARG A 567 4.76 -14.20 -13.67
C ARG A 567 4.33 -15.66 -13.73
N SER A 568 4.05 -16.27 -12.59
CA SER A 568 3.46 -17.61 -12.53
C SER A 568 2.17 -17.70 -13.34
N ARG A 569 1.27 -16.70 -13.26
CA ARG A 569 0.04 -16.66 -14.09
C ARG A 569 0.35 -16.59 -15.59
N ALA A 570 1.31 -15.77 -15.99
CA ALA A 570 1.72 -15.67 -17.40
C ALA A 570 2.32 -16.99 -17.92
N LEU A 571 3.19 -17.63 -17.12
CA LEU A 571 3.83 -18.92 -17.42
C LEU A 571 2.79 -20.05 -17.52
N SER A 572 1.87 -20.14 -16.55
CA SER A 572 0.79 -21.13 -16.59
C SER A 572 -0.14 -20.96 -17.78
N ALA A 573 -0.34 -19.73 -18.29
CA ALA A 573 -1.15 -19.49 -19.47
C ALA A 573 -0.47 -19.89 -20.80
N ARG A 574 0.86 -20.05 -20.84
CA ARG A 574 1.61 -20.53 -22.02
C ARG A 574 1.59 -22.05 -22.17
N ASP A 575 1.39 -22.77 -21.05
CA ASP A 575 1.23 -24.23 -20.95
C ASP A 575 2.38 -25.09 -21.54
N ASP A 576 3.63 -24.65 -21.37
CA ASP A 576 4.84 -25.46 -21.62
C ASP A 576 5.31 -26.18 -20.33
N GLU A 577 5.93 -27.36 -20.45
CA GLU A 577 6.48 -28.12 -19.31
C GLU A 577 7.52 -27.30 -18.52
N GLY A 578 8.42 -26.58 -19.21
CA GLY A 578 9.42 -25.74 -18.56
C GLY A 578 8.80 -24.56 -17.82
N ASP A 579 7.70 -24.03 -18.33
CA ASP A 579 6.95 -22.94 -17.72
C ASP A 579 6.16 -23.41 -16.49
N ARG A 580 5.66 -24.65 -16.49
CA ARG A 580 5.00 -25.25 -15.31
C ARG A 580 5.93 -25.37 -14.11
N ILE A 581 7.19 -25.80 -14.32
CA ILE A 581 8.20 -25.87 -13.25
C ILE A 581 8.50 -24.47 -12.72
N ARG A 582 8.84 -23.52 -13.60
CA ARG A 582 9.13 -22.12 -13.23
C ARG A 582 7.96 -21.47 -12.48
N ALA A 583 6.72 -21.71 -12.92
CA ALA A 583 5.53 -21.20 -12.25
C ALA A 583 5.37 -21.77 -10.83
N GLY A 584 5.71 -23.04 -10.61
CA GLY A 584 5.72 -23.67 -9.28
C GLY A 584 6.77 -23.06 -8.35
N ASP A 585 7.99 -22.87 -8.86
CA ASP A 585 9.09 -22.22 -8.12
C ASP A 585 8.73 -20.78 -7.73
N ASP A 586 8.14 -20.03 -8.66
CA ASP A 586 7.67 -18.66 -8.42
C ASP A 586 6.63 -18.60 -7.30
N LEU A 587 5.64 -19.50 -7.31
CA LEU A 587 4.63 -19.56 -6.25
C LEU A 587 5.21 -19.97 -4.90
N GLY A 588 6.14 -20.94 -4.88
CA GLY A 588 6.83 -21.37 -3.67
C GLY A 588 7.63 -20.23 -3.05
N ARG A 589 8.38 -19.49 -3.88
CA ARG A 589 9.16 -18.33 -3.44
C ARG A 589 8.29 -17.16 -3.00
N ALA A 590 7.22 -16.84 -3.74
CA ALA A 590 6.26 -15.80 -3.37
C ALA A 590 5.62 -16.10 -2.01
N ARG A 591 5.21 -17.35 -1.76
CA ARG A 591 4.66 -17.80 -0.48
C ARG A 591 5.67 -17.61 0.66
N SER A 592 6.90 -18.08 0.49
CA SER A 592 7.95 -17.94 1.50
C SER A 592 8.22 -16.47 1.88
N ILE A 593 8.25 -15.57 0.89
CA ILE A 593 8.39 -14.14 1.15
C ILE A 593 7.17 -13.61 1.90
N ALA A 594 5.96 -13.90 1.43
CA ALA A 594 4.72 -13.39 2.01
C ALA A 594 4.49 -13.87 3.45
N GLU A 595 4.79 -15.15 3.76
CA GLU A 595 4.73 -15.70 5.12
C GLU A 595 5.72 -14.99 6.05
N ARG A 596 6.96 -14.81 5.60
CA ARG A 596 8.01 -14.16 6.41
C ARG A 596 7.69 -12.70 6.71
N LEU A 597 7.05 -11.99 5.78
CA LEU A 597 6.78 -10.56 5.90
C LEU A 597 5.37 -10.24 6.42
N GLY A 598 4.51 -11.25 6.62
CA GLY A 598 3.12 -11.04 7.06
C GLY A 598 2.24 -10.40 5.99
N MET A 599 2.43 -10.75 4.71
CA MET A 599 1.67 -10.19 3.59
C MET A 599 0.36 -10.96 3.37
N GLY A 600 -0.62 -10.72 4.22
CA GLY A 600 -1.92 -11.43 4.22
C GLY A 600 -2.64 -11.41 2.86
N GLY A 601 -2.64 -10.27 2.17
CA GLY A 601 -3.28 -10.16 0.84
C GLY A 601 -2.66 -11.05 -0.23
N VAL A 602 -1.33 -11.19 -0.25
CA VAL A 602 -0.64 -12.11 -1.17
C VAL A 602 -0.90 -13.56 -0.77
N LEU A 603 -0.88 -13.88 0.52
CA LEU A 603 -1.19 -15.23 1.00
C LEU A 603 -2.61 -15.66 0.65
N ALA A 604 -3.58 -14.75 0.74
CA ALA A 604 -4.96 -14.98 0.31
C ALA A 604 -5.04 -15.25 -1.20
N THR A 605 -4.26 -14.52 -2.01
CA THR A 605 -4.18 -14.74 -3.47
C THR A 605 -3.52 -16.08 -3.83
N LEU A 606 -2.60 -16.56 -2.99
CA LEU A 606 -1.90 -17.84 -3.14
C LEU A 606 -2.65 -19.01 -2.51
N ALA A 607 -3.72 -18.75 -1.77
CA ALA A 607 -4.55 -19.80 -1.20
C ALA A 607 -5.19 -20.60 -2.35
N PRO A 608 -5.28 -21.93 -2.23
CA PRO A 608 -6.09 -22.68 -3.19
C PRO A 608 -7.53 -22.13 -3.15
N PRO A 609 -8.25 -22.13 -4.29
CA PRO A 609 -9.68 -21.89 -4.30
C PRO A 609 -10.38 -22.73 -3.22
N ALA A 610 -11.45 -22.22 -2.60
CA ALA A 610 -12.15 -22.91 -1.49
C ALA A 610 -12.65 -24.33 -1.86
N ASP A 611 -12.75 -24.59 -3.17
CA ASP A 611 -13.13 -25.83 -3.85
C ASP A 611 -11.96 -26.71 -4.28
N GLU A 612 -10.71 -26.37 -3.94
CA GLU A 612 -9.51 -27.18 -4.20
C GLU A 612 -8.76 -27.52 -2.90
N TRP A 613 -8.51 -28.81 -2.67
CA TRP A 613 -7.69 -29.26 -1.54
C TRP A 613 -6.32 -29.73 -2.02
N ARG A 614 -5.31 -29.60 -1.17
CA ARG A 614 -3.92 -29.92 -1.50
C ARG A 614 -3.34 -30.95 -0.56
N LEU A 615 -2.60 -31.92 -1.11
CA LEU A 615 -1.74 -32.82 -0.37
C LEU A 615 -0.32 -32.73 -0.94
N SER A 616 0.59 -32.06 -0.23
CA SER A 616 1.95 -31.79 -0.72
C SER A 616 3.02 -32.37 0.22
N ARG A 617 4.22 -32.59 -0.32
CA ARG A 617 5.40 -32.94 0.48
C ARG A 617 5.90 -31.72 1.24
N ASP A 618 6.19 -31.91 2.53
CA ASP A 618 6.72 -30.87 3.41
C ASP A 618 7.86 -31.47 4.25
N GLY A 619 9.08 -31.39 3.70
CA GLY A 619 10.25 -32.12 4.21
C GLY A 619 10.05 -33.64 4.18
N ASP A 620 10.26 -34.29 5.32
CA ASP A 620 10.04 -35.73 5.50
C ASP A 620 8.56 -36.11 5.68
N ASP A 621 7.68 -35.13 5.89
CA ASP A 621 6.26 -35.29 6.16
C ASP A 621 5.39 -34.85 4.97
N TRP A 622 4.07 -34.91 5.16
CA TRP A 622 3.06 -34.44 4.21
C TRP A 622 2.25 -33.30 4.84
N ARG A 623 1.89 -32.29 4.05
CA ARG A 623 0.96 -31.24 4.42
C ARG A 623 -0.34 -31.41 3.65
N LEU A 624 -1.45 -31.50 4.39
CA LEU A 624 -2.82 -31.54 3.87
C LEU A 624 -3.49 -30.19 4.16
N ASP A 625 -3.92 -29.49 3.11
CA ASP A 625 -4.70 -28.26 3.17
C ASP A 625 -6.11 -28.54 2.61
N ALA A 626 -7.14 -28.50 3.46
CA ALA A 626 -8.52 -28.83 3.12
C ALA A 626 -9.50 -27.77 3.66
N GLY A 627 -9.80 -26.76 2.85
CA GLY A 627 -10.59 -25.60 3.28
C GLY A 627 -9.90 -24.88 4.45
N ALA A 628 -10.58 -24.80 5.60
CA ALA A 628 -10.02 -24.21 6.84
C ALA A 628 -9.09 -25.17 7.62
N GLU A 629 -9.00 -26.44 7.25
CA GLU A 629 -8.17 -27.43 7.94
C GLU A 629 -6.77 -27.49 7.31
N THR A 630 -5.72 -27.30 8.10
CA THR A 630 -4.32 -27.50 7.68
C THR A 630 -3.62 -28.41 8.67
N VAL A 631 -3.08 -29.54 8.19
CA VAL A 631 -2.45 -30.54 9.07
C VAL A 631 -1.17 -31.13 8.46
N ARG A 632 -0.16 -31.34 9.31
CA ARG A 632 1.03 -32.13 9.00
C ARG A 632 0.84 -33.59 9.37
N LEU A 633 1.13 -34.49 8.43
CA LEU A 633 0.94 -35.94 8.53
C LEU A 633 2.25 -36.66 8.25
N ARG A 634 2.65 -37.56 9.16
CA ARG A 634 3.86 -38.37 8.96
C ARG A 634 3.78 -39.24 7.72
N ASP A 635 4.88 -39.32 6.97
CA ASP A 635 4.99 -40.20 5.80
C ASP A 635 4.76 -41.67 6.16
N GLY A 636 4.30 -42.42 5.16
CA GLY A 636 4.11 -43.85 5.26
C GLY A 636 3.41 -44.39 4.02
N ARG A 637 3.38 -45.72 3.89
CA ARG A 637 2.79 -46.40 2.72
C ARG A 637 1.35 -45.96 2.43
N GLY A 638 0.53 -45.72 3.45
CA GLY A 638 -0.85 -45.27 3.25
C GLY A 638 -0.99 -43.85 2.70
N MET A 639 -0.04 -42.94 3.00
CA MET A 639 -0.03 -41.59 2.40
C MET A 639 0.33 -41.66 0.91
N ARG A 640 1.23 -42.58 0.54
CA ARG A 640 1.59 -42.82 -0.87
C ARG A 640 0.43 -43.42 -1.67
N TYR A 641 -0.32 -44.35 -1.07
CA TYR A 641 -1.53 -44.90 -1.68
C TYR A 641 -2.61 -43.82 -1.85
N LEU A 642 -2.81 -42.99 -0.83
CA LEU A 642 -3.75 -41.89 -0.87
C LEU A 642 -3.38 -40.90 -1.99
N ARG A 643 -2.11 -40.47 -2.06
CA ARG A 643 -1.63 -39.61 -3.14
C ARG A 643 -1.88 -40.20 -4.53
N ALA A 644 -1.55 -41.47 -4.75
CA ALA A 644 -1.74 -42.13 -6.04
C ALA A 644 -3.22 -42.16 -6.47
N LEU A 645 -4.15 -42.36 -5.53
CA LEU A 645 -5.59 -42.36 -5.80
C LEU A 645 -6.14 -40.94 -6.03
N LEU A 646 -5.65 -39.95 -5.29
CA LEU A 646 -6.04 -38.55 -5.46
C LEU A 646 -5.51 -37.95 -6.77
N ALA A 647 -4.33 -38.40 -7.24
CA ALA A 647 -3.73 -37.96 -8.50
C ALA A 647 -4.46 -38.50 -9.75
N ALA A 648 -5.31 -39.53 -9.59
CA ALA A 648 -6.10 -40.11 -10.68
C ALA A 648 -7.59 -40.30 -10.29
N PRO A 649 -8.35 -39.21 -10.08
CA PRO A 649 -9.76 -39.30 -9.70
C PRO A 649 -10.58 -40.11 -10.72
N GLY A 650 -11.45 -40.99 -10.22
CA GLY A 650 -12.30 -41.85 -11.04
C GLY A 650 -11.61 -43.07 -11.66
N GLN A 651 -10.26 -43.15 -11.63
CA GLN A 651 -9.53 -44.30 -12.19
C GLN A 651 -9.42 -45.45 -11.20
N GLU A 652 -9.48 -46.68 -11.73
CA GLU A 652 -9.35 -47.91 -10.96
C GLU A 652 -7.90 -48.42 -10.99
N ILE A 653 -7.26 -48.50 -9.81
CA ILE A 653 -5.87 -48.96 -9.62
C ILE A 653 -5.90 -50.32 -8.93
N ALA A 654 -5.23 -51.35 -9.47
CA ALA A 654 -5.21 -52.67 -8.83
C ALA A 654 -4.41 -52.67 -7.53
N ALA A 655 -4.81 -53.52 -6.58
CA ALA A 655 -4.17 -53.58 -5.26
C ALA A 655 -2.67 -53.88 -5.31
N LEU A 656 -2.23 -54.70 -6.28
CA LEU A 656 -0.82 -55.03 -6.48
C LEU A 656 -0.03 -53.81 -6.97
N ASP A 657 -0.57 -53.08 -7.94
CA ASP A 657 0.05 -51.87 -8.52
C ASP A 657 0.15 -50.74 -7.49
N LEU A 658 -0.89 -50.59 -6.67
CA LEU A 658 -0.93 -49.61 -5.59
C LEU A 658 0.15 -49.89 -4.53
N VAL A 659 0.38 -51.17 -4.19
CA VAL A 659 1.41 -51.58 -3.22
C VAL A 659 2.82 -51.50 -3.82
N ALA A 660 2.98 -51.73 -5.12
CA ALA A 660 4.25 -51.67 -5.84
C ALA A 660 4.76 -50.24 -6.08
N GLY A 661 3.91 -49.22 -5.94
CA GLY A 661 4.35 -47.82 -5.81
C GLY A 661 4.22 -46.93 -7.05
N GLY A 662 3.29 -47.19 -7.98
CA GLY A 662 3.02 -46.23 -9.06
C GLY A 662 1.78 -46.54 -9.90
N ALA A 663 1.00 -45.50 -10.17
CA ALA A 663 -0.01 -45.47 -11.23
C ALA A 663 0.71 -45.43 -12.59
N GLY A 664 0.78 -46.58 -13.25
CA GLY A 664 1.12 -46.69 -14.66
C GLY A 664 -0.14 -47.13 -15.42
N LEU A 665 -0.70 -46.21 -16.22
CA LEU A 665 -1.79 -46.45 -17.16
C LEU A 665 -1.56 -47.77 -17.92
N ARG A 666 -2.49 -48.73 -17.78
CA ARG A 666 -2.49 -49.99 -18.56
C ARG A 666 -2.55 -49.71 -20.05
N VAL A 667 -1.58 -50.24 -20.81
CA VAL A 667 -1.85 -50.80 -22.14
C VAL A 667 -2.33 -52.24 -21.90
N PRO A 668 -3.46 -52.68 -22.45
CA PRO A 668 -3.89 -54.06 -22.30
C PRO A 668 -3.10 -54.93 -23.27
N ASP A 669 -2.38 -55.92 -22.74
CA ASP A 669 -2.25 -57.20 -23.43
C ASP A 669 -2.83 -58.26 -22.51
N GLY A 670 -3.93 -58.87 -22.96
CA GLY A 670 -4.45 -60.07 -22.35
C GLY A 670 -3.51 -61.21 -22.64
N ASP A 671 -3.13 -61.97 -21.61
CA ASP A 671 -2.65 -63.32 -21.83
C ASP A 671 -3.86 -64.19 -22.22
N PRO A 672 -3.91 -64.78 -23.43
CA PRO A 672 -4.94 -65.72 -23.78
C PRO A 672 -4.66 -67.02 -23.03
N VAL A 673 -5.47 -67.29 -22.00
CA VAL A 673 -5.68 -68.68 -21.58
C VAL A 673 -6.32 -69.36 -22.77
N LEU A 674 -5.58 -70.23 -23.46
CA LEU A 674 -6.08 -70.99 -24.59
C LEU A 674 -7.39 -71.70 -24.20
N ASP A 675 -8.46 -71.33 -24.87
CA ASP A 675 -9.71 -72.07 -24.81
C ASP A 675 -9.55 -73.45 -25.49
N ASP A 676 -10.49 -74.36 -25.24
CA ASP A 676 -10.40 -75.73 -25.78
C ASP A 676 -10.52 -75.77 -27.32
N ALA A 677 -10.99 -74.69 -27.96
CA ALA A 677 -11.01 -74.54 -29.41
C ALA A 677 -9.60 -74.26 -29.96
N ALA A 678 -8.82 -73.41 -29.32
CA ALA A 678 -7.44 -73.10 -29.68
C ALA A 678 -6.50 -74.29 -29.46
N ARG A 679 -6.71 -75.09 -28.41
CA ARG A 679 -5.97 -76.36 -28.20
C ARG A 679 -6.22 -77.38 -29.31
N THR A 680 -7.42 -77.41 -29.86
CA THR A 680 -7.78 -78.32 -30.96
C THR A 680 -7.19 -77.83 -32.30
N ALA A 681 -7.16 -76.52 -32.51
CA ALA A 681 -6.52 -75.90 -33.68
C ALA A 681 -4.99 -76.12 -33.69
N TYR A 682 -4.32 -75.96 -32.56
CA TYR A 682 -2.89 -76.25 -32.46
C TYR A 682 -2.54 -77.72 -32.68
N ARG A 683 -3.37 -78.66 -32.18
CA ARG A 683 -3.17 -80.09 -32.43
C ARG A 683 -3.23 -80.42 -33.93
N ARG A 684 -4.26 -79.92 -34.64
CA ARG A 684 -4.37 -80.09 -36.09
C ARG A 684 -3.21 -79.47 -36.86
N ARG A 685 -2.73 -78.29 -36.44
CA ARG A 685 -1.60 -77.63 -37.12
C ARG A 685 -0.30 -78.42 -36.91
N LEU A 686 -0.05 -78.96 -35.72
CA LEU A 686 1.10 -79.81 -35.46
C LEU A 686 1.05 -81.10 -36.30
N GLU A 687 -0.12 -81.73 -36.43
CA GLU A 687 -0.30 -82.89 -37.31
C GLU A 687 0.00 -82.55 -38.78
N THR A 688 -0.48 -81.39 -39.26
CA THR A 688 -0.18 -80.92 -40.63
C THR A 688 1.32 -80.63 -40.84
N LEU A 689 2.00 -80.06 -39.84
CA LEU A 689 3.44 -79.78 -39.92
C LEU A 689 4.27 -81.08 -39.88
N ASP A 690 3.83 -82.08 -39.13
CA ASP A 690 4.46 -83.42 -39.12
C ASP A 690 4.31 -84.10 -40.49
N GLU A 691 3.14 -84.04 -41.12
CA GLU A 691 2.95 -84.56 -42.49
C GLU A 691 3.81 -83.81 -43.54
N GLN A 692 4.01 -82.51 -43.37
CA GLN A 692 4.85 -81.69 -44.25
C GLN A 692 6.35 -81.98 -44.06
N LEU A 693 6.79 -82.28 -42.84
CA LEU A 693 8.16 -82.75 -42.56
C LEU A 693 8.41 -84.11 -43.20
N ASP A 694 7.49 -85.07 -43.03
CA ASP A 694 7.60 -86.40 -43.64
C ASP A 694 7.58 -86.33 -45.19
N ALA A 695 6.88 -85.35 -45.76
CA ALA A 695 6.90 -85.10 -47.20
C ALA A 695 8.22 -84.46 -47.68
N ALA A 696 8.76 -83.50 -46.92
CA ALA A 696 10.04 -82.85 -47.22
C ALA A 696 11.22 -83.82 -47.10
N ASP A 697 11.22 -84.71 -46.10
CA ASP A 697 12.23 -85.75 -45.91
C ASP A 697 12.21 -86.79 -47.04
N ARG A 698 11.01 -87.20 -47.49
CA ARG A 698 10.87 -88.09 -48.65
C ARG A 698 11.31 -87.44 -49.97
N ALA A 699 11.22 -86.11 -50.06
CA ALA A 699 11.67 -85.34 -51.22
C ALA A 699 13.14 -84.91 -51.15
N GLY A 700 13.83 -85.12 -50.02
CA GLY A 700 15.22 -84.70 -49.80
C GLY A 700 15.42 -83.18 -49.71
N ASP A 701 14.37 -82.41 -49.43
CA ASP A 701 14.39 -80.94 -49.41
C ASP A 701 14.72 -80.43 -48.00
N ALA A 702 16.02 -80.41 -47.68
CA ALA A 702 16.54 -80.04 -46.37
C ALA A 702 16.22 -78.58 -45.97
N GLU A 703 16.11 -77.68 -46.95
CA GLU A 703 15.81 -76.27 -46.69
C GLU A 703 14.34 -76.12 -46.26
N ARG A 704 13.43 -76.79 -46.97
CA ARG A 704 12.00 -76.81 -46.60
C ARG A 704 11.75 -77.54 -45.29
N ALA A 705 12.46 -78.64 -45.02
CA ALA A 705 12.39 -79.33 -43.74
C ALA A 705 12.83 -78.42 -42.57
N ALA A 706 13.90 -77.63 -42.76
CA ALA A 706 14.37 -76.69 -41.74
C ALA A 706 13.34 -75.58 -41.43
N VAL A 707 12.66 -75.04 -42.45
CA VAL A 707 11.61 -74.02 -42.27
C VAL A 707 10.40 -74.59 -41.52
N VAL A 708 9.90 -75.76 -41.93
CA VAL A 708 8.75 -76.41 -41.28
C VAL A 708 9.10 -76.83 -39.84
N GLN A 709 10.32 -77.31 -39.61
CA GLN A 709 10.81 -77.67 -38.28
C GLN A 709 10.95 -76.45 -37.35
N ALA A 710 11.36 -75.29 -37.89
CA ALA A 710 11.41 -74.04 -37.14
C ALA A 710 10.01 -73.58 -36.73
N GLU A 711 9.03 -73.66 -37.63
CA GLU A 711 7.62 -73.33 -37.33
C GLU A 711 7.05 -74.26 -36.27
N ARG A 712 7.28 -75.58 -36.39
CA ARG A 712 6.87 -76.58 -35.40
C ARG A 712 7.49 -76.32 -34.02
N THR A 713 8.78 -75.96 -33.99
CA THR A 713 9.50 -75.67 -32.75
C THR A 713 8.97 -74.39 -32.10
N ALA A 714 8.64 -73.37 -32.88
CA ALA A 714 8.01 -72.14 -32.39
C ALA A 714 6.62 -72.43 -31.79
N LEU A 715 5.78 -73.20 -32.49
CA LEU A 715 4.45 -73.62 -32.04
C LEU A 715 4.49 -74.46 -30.74
N LEU A 716 5.45 -75.39 -30.61
CA LEU A 716 5.64 -76.16 -29.39
C LEU A 716 6.17 -75.29 -28.23
N ALA A 717 7.00 -74.29 -28.51
CA ALA A 717 7.48 -73.34 -27.51
C ALA A 717 6.35 -72.39 -27.04
N GLU A 718 5.42 -72.04 -27.93
CA GLU A 718 4.21 -71.27 -27.62
C GLU A 718 3.22 -72.11 -26.79
N LEU A 719 2.99 -73.37 -27.16
CA LEU A 719 2.21 -74.32 -26.36
C LEU A 719 2.82 -74.56 -24.97
N ARG A 720 4.14 -74.70 -24.86
CA ARG A 720 4.82 -74.86 -23.55
C ARG A 720 4.76 -73.59 -22.70
N ARG A 721 4.75 -72.40 -23.32
CA ARG A 721 4.50 -71.14 -22.63
C ARG A 721 3.05 -71.04 -22.13
N ALA A 722 2.09 -71.52 -22.93
CA ALA A 722 0.66 -71.49 -22.60
C ALA A 722 0.19 -72.65 -21.69
N SER A 723 0.94 -73.75 -21.61
CA SER A 723 0.67 -74.91 -20.75
C SER A 723 1.75 -75.06 -19.69
N GLY A 724 1.66 -74.24 -18.64
CA GLY A 724 2.48 -74.41 -17.45
C GLY A 724 2.38 -75.85 -16.92
N LEU A 725 3.53 -76.54 -16.88
CA LEU A 725 3.69 -77.88 -16.33
C LEU A 725 3.36 -77.90 -14.84
N GLY A 726 2.19 -78.46 -14.50
CA GLY A 726 1.77 -78.72 -13.13
C GLY A 726 0.30 -78.45 -12.94
N GLY A 727 -0.55 -79.40 -13.35
CA GLY A 727 -1.98 -79.39 -13.06
C GLY A 727 -2.27 -79.33 -11.55
N ARG A 728 -2.36 -78.09 -11.03
CA ARG A 728 -2.94 -77.70 -9.73
C ARG A 728 -3.13 -76.16 -9.75
N PRO A 729 -4.36 -75.62 -9.72
CA PRO A 729 -4.55 -74.19 -9.62
C PRO A 729 -4.34 -73.75 -8.17
N ARG A 730 -3.16 -73.19 -7.84
CA ARG A 730 -2.91 -72.43 -6.59
C ARG A 730 -1.61 -71.63 -6.71
N ALA A 731 -1.69 -70.29 -6.90
CA ALA A 731 -0.83 -69.31 -6.21
C ALA A 731 -1.05 -67.82 -6.59
N GLN A 732 -1.66 -67.43 -7.70
CA GLN A 732 -1.85 -66.00 -8.02
C GLN A 732 -2.96 -65.32 -7.18
N ALA A 733 -4.00 -66.08 -6.81
CA ALA A 733 -5.09 -65.58 -5.97
C ALA A 733 -4.63 -65.20 -4.55
N GLY A 734 -3.56 -65.81 -4.02
CA GLY A 734 -3.08 -65.57 -2.67
C GLY A 734 -2.25 -64.30 -2.49
N GLU A 735 -1.55 -63.84 -3.53
CA GLU A 735 -0.74 -62.60 -3.47
C GLU A 735 -1.58 -61.36 -3.73
N ALA A 736 -2.43 -61.39 -4.76
CA ALA A 736 -3.39 -60.31 -5.01
C ALA A 736 -4.32 -60.10 -3.81
N GLU A 737 -4.76 -61.19 -3.16
CA GLU A 737 -5.61 -61.10 -1.97
C GLU A 737 -4.85 -60.58 -0.75
N ARG A 738 -3.59 -60.98 -0.54
CA ARG A 738 -2.75 -60.41 0.53
C ARG A 738 -2.47 -58.92 0.30
N ALA A 739 -2.17 -58.52 -0.94
CA ALA A 739 -1.97 -57.13 -1.32
C ALA A 739 -3.25 -56.30 -1.10
N ARG A 740 -4.42 -56.84 -1.48
CA ARG A 740 -5.73 -56.23 -1.23
C ARG A 740 -6.02 -56.01 0.25
N VAL A 741 -5.82 -57.03 1.08
CA VAL A 741 -6.07 -56.95 2.53
C VAL A 741 -5.11 -55.95 3.18
N ASN A 742 -3.83 -55.97 2.80
CA ASN A 742 -2.82 -55.06 3.33
C ASN A 742 -3.11 -53.60 2.90
N ALA A 743 -3.31 -53.35 1.61
CA ALA A 743 -3.59 -52.03 1.06
C ALA A 743 -4.87 -51.42 1.66
N THR A 744 -5.95 -52.20 1.75
CA THR A 744 -7.20 -51.78 2.39
C THR A 744 -6.96 -51.35 3.84
N ARG A 745 -6.29 -52.20 4.64
CA ARG A 745 -6.02 -51.90 6.04
C ARG A 745 -5.13 -50.66 6.20
N THR A 746 -4.07 -50.53 5.41
CA THR A 746 -3.10 -49.45 5.49
C THR A 746 -3.67 -48.10 5.02
N LEU A 747 -4.49 -48.12 3.95
CA LEU A 747 -5.19 -46.92 3.47
C LEU A 747 -6.20 -46.43 4.51
N TRP A 748 -7.06 -47.31 5.03
CA TRP A 748 -8.07 -46.92 6.03
C TRP A 748 -7.49 -46.52 7.38
N ALA A 749 -6.38 -47.13 7.81
CA ALA A 749 -5.63 -46.65 8.98
C ALA A 749 -5.09 -45.23 8.77
N THR A 750 -4.71 -44.89 7.54
CA THR A 750 -4.26 -43.53 7.20
C THR A 750 -5.44 -42.55 7.14
N VAL A 751 -6.55 -42.92 6.51
CA VAL A 751 -7.78 -42.08 6.51
C VAL A 751 -8.27 -41.81 7.94
N LYS A 752 -8.19 -42.79 8.85
CA LYS A 752 -8.54 -42.59 10.27
C LYS A 752 -7.61 -41.59 10.97
N ARG A 753 -6.31 -41.60 10.64
CA ARG A 753 -5.37 -40.59 11.14
C ARG A 753 -5.68 -39.20 10.60
N VAL A 754 -6.00 -39.11 9.31
CA VAL A 754 -6.45 -37.85 8.68
C VAL A 754 -7.70 -37.34 9.38
N GLU A 755 -8.73 -38.16 9.56
CA GLU A 755 -9.98 -37.77 10.21
C GLU A 755 -9.80 -37.31 11.66
N SER A 756 -8.85 -37.89 12.40
CA SER A 756 -8.58 -37.46 13.78
C SER A 756 -7.95 -36.06 13.85
N ALA A 757 -7.30 -35.61 12.78
CA ALA A 757 -6.54 -34.36 12.76
C ALA A 757 -7.13 -33.30 11.81
N ALA A 758 -7.96 -33.72 10.86
CA ALA A 758 -8.70 -32.92 9.89
C ALA A 758 -10.06 -33.63 9.64
N PRO A 759 -11.06 -33.41 10.53
CA PRO A 759 -12.34 -34.11 10.47
C PRO A 759 -13.10 -33.97 9.15
N LEU A 760 -13.13 -32.78 8.57
CA LEU A 760 -13.81 -32.51 7.30
C LEU A 760 -13.11 -33.24 6.14
N ALA A 761 -11.78 -33.18 6.10
CA ALA A 761 -11.01 -33.91 5.09
C ALA A 761 -11.15 -35.43 5.22
N GLY A 762 -11.10 -35.94 6.45
CA GLY A 762 -11.23 -37.38 6.73
C GLY A 762 -12.61 -37.93 6.40
N ALA A 763 -13.67 -37.20 6.74
CA ALA A 763 -15.05 -37.57 6.42
C ALA A 763 -15.25 -37.66 4.90
N HIS A 764 -14.74 -36.69 4.14
CA HIS A 764 -14.79 -36.71 2.68
C HIS A 764 -14.04 -37.89 2.06
N LEU A 765 -12.79 -38.12 2.50
CA LEU A 765 -11.99 -39.24 2.01
C LEU A 765 -12.67 -40.58 2.30
N ARG A 766 -13.33 -40.72 3.45
CA ARG A 766 -14.12 -41.90 3.78
C ARG A 766 -15.33 -42.08 2.85
N ALA A 767 -16.04 -41.00 2.54
CA ALA A 767 -17.17 -41.05 1.62
C ALA A 767 -16.73 -41.33 0.17
N SER A 768 -15.51 -40.96 -0.20
CA SER A 768 -15.04 -40.92 -1.60
C SER A 768 -14.15 -42.09 -2.01
N LEU A 769 -13.46 -42.76 -1.08
CA LEU A 769 -12.60 -43.90 -1.41
C LEU A 769 -13.41 -45.19 -1.55
N ARG A 770 -13.11 -45.98 -2.58
CA ARG A 770 -13.64 -47.34 -2.76
C ARG A 770 -12.47 -48.32 -2.79
N THR A 771 -12.59 -49.37 -1.99
CA THR A 771 -11.55 -50.40 -1.83
C THR A 771 -12.10 -51.77 -2.20
N GLY A 772 -11.32 -52.55 -2.93
CA GLY A 772 -11.69 -53.88 -3.42
C GLY A 772 -10.48 -54.52 -4.11
N ARG A 773 -10.69 -55.38 -5.11
CA ARG A 773 -9.58 -55.82 -5.99
C ARG A 773 -8.95 -54.64 -6.73
N LEU A 774 -9.77 -53.61 -6.97
CA LEU A 774 -9.41 -52.31 -7.52
C LEU A 774 -9.72 -51.22 -6.49
N PHE A 775 -8.86 -50.21 -6.43
CA PHE A 775 -8.98 -49.03 -5.58
C PHE A 775 -9.29 -47.83 -6.45
N ARG A 776 -10.20 -46.96 -6.02
CA ARG A 776 -10.48 -45.70 -6.72
C ARG A 776 -10.90 -44.61 -5.75
N TYR A 777 -10.56 -43.38 -6.09
CA TYR A 777 -11.11 -42.18 -5.45
C TYR A 777 -12.23 -41.63 -6.33
N GLN A 778 -13.46 -41.62 -5.82
CA GLN A 778 -14.63 -41.11 -6.50
C GLN A 778 -15.24 -39.98 -5.64
N PRO A 779 -15.07 -38.71 -6.02
CA PRO A 779 -15.49 -37.57 -5.19
C PRO A 779 -16.97 -37.66 -4.79
N ALA A 780 -17.26 -37.64 -3.49
CA ALA A 780 -18.60 -37.49 -2.95
C ALA A 780 -18.95 -36.00 -2.74
N PRO A 781 -20.24 -35.62 -2.70
CA PRO A 781 -20.66 -34.27 -2.33
C PRO A 781 -20.13 -33.88 -0.94
N GLY A 782 -19.71 -32.63 -0.77
CA GLY A 782 -19.17 -32.10 0.50
C GLY A 782 -17.64 -32.09 0.61
N GLY A 783 -16.91 -32.37 -0.47
CA GLY A 783 -15.46 -32.16 -0.59
C GLY A 783 -15.06 -31.32 -1.81
N PRO A 784 -13.77 -31.25 -2.16
CA PRO A 784 -13.26 -30.34 -3.17
C PRO A 784 -13.66 -30.80 -4.58
N ALA A 785 -13.84 -29.86 -5.49
CA ALA A 785 -14.00 -30.12 -6.92
C ALA A 785 -12.75 -30.77 -7.52
N ARG A 786 -11.56 -30.46 -6.99
CA ARG A 786 -10.27 -31.02 -7.44
C ARG A 786 -9.24 -31.15 -6.31
N TRP A 787 -8.30 -32.08 -6.48
CA TRP A 787 -7.13 -32.25 -5.60
C TRP A 787 -5.84 -31.83 -6.31
N SER A 788 -4.96 -31.15 -5.59
CA SER A 788 -3.57 -30.89 -5.97
C SER A 788 -2.64 -31.80 -5.16
N VAL A 789 -1.87 -32.69 -5.81
CA VAL A 789 -1.16 -33.85 -5.15
C VAL A 789 0.27 -34.09 -5.63
#